data_AF-A0A2D1CLS3-F1
#
_entry.id   AF-A0A2D1CLS3-F1
#
_cell.length_a   1.000
_cell.length_b   1.000
_cell.length_c   1.000
_cell.angle_alpha   90.00
_cell.angle_beta   90.00
_cell.angle_gamma   90.00
#
_symmetry.space_group_name_H-M   'P 1'
#
loop_
_entity.id
_entity.type
_entity.pdbx_description
1 polymer ?
#
loop_
_entity_poly.entity_id
_entity_poly.type
_entity_poly.pdbx_seq_one_letter_code
_entity_poly.pdbx_strand_id
1 'polypeptide(L)'
;MSQINRFAIAALPAALIAAHAFAAYPVWQEGNTYAAGTFVSYNGKDYQAQVTHTAYVGANWNPAATPTLWKEVGTSTNPTPTPVAATPTPVSATPTPVVATPTPKPATPTPATATPTPAGQYPAWSASGVYTQGNRVVYQGVVYEAQWWTQGDNPAQSGSWGVWRVVGGNPVTATPTPVAATPTPVVATPTPVVATPTPKPATPTPVVATPTPVAATPTPVGPTPTPVTPSAGTKQVGSYFAQWGVYGRDYQVADIITSGSAPKLTFINYAFGNVYQKNGGYECDILTRTEAGNGDGGDAWADFGMTPKRRVDPADTIKWDDKLAGNFREFKALKAKHPNIKMFISLGGWTWSKWFSNAAKTDALRKQLVKSCIDIYIKGNLPVVDGRGGAGAAAGVFDGIDIDWEFPGVQGFGYNTVDAADGKNYELLLAEFRKQLDELGATTGKHYPLTIAIGMGKDKIDQINAGALAAKLDWINMMTYDYNGGWSLEQTNFQSHLYRDPASPNDACSGTGTCYNGRSLVSYYNTDDGVAQLLAQGAPANKLVLGLPFYGRGWTGVPNVNNGLYQKPTGAARGTYEAGIEDYKVLKNAAGTVYVHPVTKQSYKYDGTNWWSYDTPAVIQTKVDYAKAKGLGGVFSWELDGDTTNGELMNVMGNMNK
;
A
#
# COMPACT_ATOMS: atom_id res chain seq x y z
N MET A 1 -26.71 -75.47 9.96
CA MET A 1 -27.94 -75.42 10.78
C MET A 1 -28.46 -73.99 10.69
N SER A 2 -29.40 -73.74 9.78
CA SER A 2 -30.87 -73.60 10.02
C SER A 2 -31.25 -72.11 10.03
N GLN A 3 -31.69 -71.56 8.88
CA GLN A 3 -33.08 -71.25 8.48
C GLN A 3 -33.58 -69.88 9.00
N ILE A 4 -33.78 -68.86 8.14
CA ILE A 4 -34.91 -68.51 7.23
C ILE A 4 -35.83 -67.42 7.82
N ASN A 5 -35.84 -66.26 7.13
CA ASN A 5 -36.89 -65.27 6.78
C ASN A 5 -38.20 -65.15 7.57
N ARG A 6 -38.65 -63.88 7.76
CA ARG A 6 -39.78 -63.21 7.03
C ARG A 6 -39.98 -61.75 7.51
N PHE A 7 -39.87 -60.73 6.63
CA PHE A 7 -40.93 -59.88 6.00
C PHE A 7 -41.75 -59.03 7.01
N ALA A 8 -42.12 -57.74 6.84
CA ALA A 8 -42.16 -56.80 5.70
C ALA A 8 -42.39 -55.32 6.15
N ILE A 9 -41.81 -54.37 5.42
CA ILE A 9 -42.38 -53.15 4.76
C ILE A 9 -43.08 -52.00 5.56
N ALA A 10 -42.51 -50.80 5.33
CA ALA A 10 -43.06 -49.41 5.22
C ALA A 10 -43.54 -48.62 6.46
N ALA A 11 -42.96 -47.42 6.71
CA ALA A 11 -43.37 -46.15 6.06
C ALA A 11 -42.72 -44.89 6.71
N LEU A 12 -42.17 -44.03 5.83
CA LEU A 12 -42.03 -42.55 5.87
C LEU A 12 -41.15 -41.82 6.93
N PRO A 13 -40.46 -40.72 6.52
CA PRO A 13 -39.45 -40.02 7.30
C PRO A 13 -40.06 -38.89 8.14
N ALA A 14 -39.82 -38.89 9.45
CA ALA A 14 -39.99 -37.69 10.25
C ALA A 14 -38.70 -36.86 10.15
N ALA A 15 -38.81 -35.71 9.50
CA ALA A 15 -37.77 -34.70 9.47
C ALA A 15 -37.32 -34.36 10.90
N LEU A 16 -36.06 -34.65 11.22
CA LEU A 16 -35.37 -33.97 12.31
C LEU A 16 -35.16 -32.53 11.86
N ILE A 17 -36.14 -31.66 12.13
CA ILE A 17 -35.85 -30.25 12.36
C ILE A 17 -35.10 -30.22 13.69
N ALA A 18 -33.77 -30.22 13.61
CA ALA A 18 -32.96 -29.76 14.72
C ALA A 18 -33.34 -28.30 14.95
N ALA A 19 -34.21 -28.06 15.94
CA ALA A 19 -34.40 -26.75 16.53
C ALA A 19 -33.04 -26.35 17.12
N HIS A 20 -32.23 -25.68 16.32
CA HIS A 20 -31.06 -24.98 16.80
C HIS A 20 -31.60 -23.85 17.66
N ALA A 21 -31.48 -23.99 18.97
CA ALA A 21 -31.51 -22.84 19.85
C ALA A 21 -30.37 -21.93 19.37
N PHE A 22 -30.68 -20.90 18.60
CA PHE A 22 -29.71 -19.87 18.23
C PHE A 22 -29.25 -19.24 19.54
N ALA A 23 -27.99 -19.49 19.90
CA ALA A 23 -27.35 -18.77 20.99
C ALA A 23 -27.44 -17.27 20.68
N ALA A 24 -27.90 -16.47 21.64
CA ALA A 24 -28.03 -15.03 21.48
C ALA A 24 -26.66 -14.41 21.10
N TYR A 25 -26.64 -13.51 20.12
CA TYR A 25 -25.40 -12.84 19.71
C TYR A 25 -24.85 -11.97 20.86
N PRO A 26 -23.52 -11.88 20.99
CA PRO A 26 -22.89 -11.09 22.05
C PRO A 26 -23.33 -9.62 21.97
N VAL A 27 -23.55 -9.00 23.14
CA VAL A 27 -23.99 -7.60 23.21
C VAL A 27 -22.88 -6.69 22.70
N TRP A 28 -23.22 -5.74 21.81
CA TRP A 28 -22.29 -4.73 21.35
C TRP A 28 -21.78 -3.89 22.53
N GLN A 29 -20.48 -3.62 22.54
CA GLN A 29 -19.80 -2.84 23.55
C GLN A 29 -18.89 -1.83 22.86
N GLU A 30 -18.98 -0.59 23.33
CA GLU A 30 -18.08 0.47 22.91
C GLU A 30 -16.64 0.15 23.37
N GLY A 31 -15.66 0.49 22.54
CA GLY A 31 -14.23 0.20 22.74
C GLY A 31 -13.75 -1.09 22.08
N ASN A 32 -14.65 -1.95 21.59
CA ASN A 32 -14.28 -3.23 20.98
C ASN A 32 -14.07 -3.15 19.46
N THR A 33 -13.20 -4.03 18.96
CA THR A 33 -13.00 -4.27 17.52
C THR A 33 -13.90 -5.40 17.03
N TYR A 34 -14.61 -5.14 15.95
CA TYR A 34 -15.53 -6.07 15.29
C TYR A 34 -15.03 -6.33 13.88
N ALA A 35 -14.70 -7.58 13.56
CA ALA A 35 -14.34 -7.98 12.20
C ALA A 35 -15.56 -7.94 11.28
N ALA A 36 -15.35 -7.68 9.97
CA ALA A 36 -16.42 -7.78 8.97
C ALA A 36 -17.12 -9.15 9.07
N GLY A 37 -18.45 -9.13 9.04
CA GLY A 37 -19.29 -10.32 9.22
C GLY A 37 -19.60 -10.70 10.67
N THR A 38 -18.99 -10.05 11.68
CA THR A 38 -19.30 -10.30 13.10
C THR A 38 -20.74 -9.90 13.43
N PHE A 39 -21.45 -10.73 14.19
CA PHE A 39 -22.81 -10.46 14.65
C PHE A 39 -22.83 -10.02 16.11
N VAL A 40 -23.62 -9.00 16.42
CA VAL A 40 -23.81 -8.46 17.78
C VAL A 40 -25.28 -8.14 18.03
N SER A 41 -25.69 -8.13 19.30
CA SER A 41 -26.99 -7.61 19.73
C SER A 41 -26.86 -6.20 20.31
N TYR A 42 -27.76 -5.28 19.95
CA TYR A 42 -27.80 -3.91 20.47
C TYR A 42 -29.23 -3.39 20.49
N ASN A 43 -29.71 -2.91 21.65
CA ASN A 43 -31.08 -2.38 21.84
C ASN A 43 -32.20 -3.30 21.30
N GLY A 44 -32.11 -4.60 21.56
CA GLY A 44 -33.14 -5.57 21.18
C GLY A 44 -33.15 -5.97 19.69
N LYS A 45 -32.13 -5.54 18.92
CA LYS A 45 -31.94 -5.88 17.51
C LYS A 45 -30.56 -6.50 17.30
N ASP A 46 -30.46 -7.35 16.28
CA ASP A 46 -29.22 -8.00 15.88
C ASP A 46 -28.64 -7.30 14.65
N TYR A 47 -27.32 -7.13 14.66
CA TYR A 47 -26.57 -6.41 13.62
C TYR A 47 -25.36 -7.22 13.17
N GLN A 48 -25.01 -7.10 11.89
CA GLN A 48 -23.81 -7.65 11.30
C GLN A 48 -22.84 -6.51 10.94
N ALA A 49 -21.59 -6.60 11.35
CA ALA A 49 -20.54 -5.67 10.94
C ALA A 49 -20.32 -5.79 9.42
N GLN A 50 -20.41 -4.69 8.69
CA GLN A 50 -20.19 -4.66 7.23
C GLN A 50 -18.70 -4.59 6.87
N VAL A 51 -17.92 -3.93 7.72
CA VAL A 51 -16.47 -3.77 7.60
C VAL A 51 -15.81 -3.98 8.95
N THR A 52 -14.54 -4.39 8.96
CA THR A 52 -13.78 -4.50 10.20
C THR A 52 -13.54 -3.11 10.78
N HIS A 53 -13.97 -2.86 12.01
CA HIS A 53 -13.82 -1.56 12.65
C HIS A 53 -13.73 -1.67 14.17
N THR A 54 -13.18 -0.64 14.82
CA THR A 54 -13.17 -0.51 16.29
C THR A 54 -14.18 0.55 16.69
N ALA A 55 -15.15 0.20 17.52
CA ALA A 55 -16.16 1.12 18.02
C ALA A 55 -15.55 2.06 19.08
N TYR A 56 -14.68 3.00 18.70
CA TYR A 56 -13.95 3.85 19.64
C TYR A 56 -14.85 4.56 20.65
N VAL A 57 -14.40 4.60 21.92
CA VAL A 57 -15.11 5.27 23.00
C VAL A 57 -15.34 6.75 22.67
N GLY A 58 -16.61 7.18 22.68
CA GLY A 58 -17.03 8.54 22.38
C GLY A 58 -17.21 8.85 20.88
N ALA A 59 -16.94 7.88 19.99
CA ALA A 59 -17.22 8.03 18.56
C ALA A 59 -18.70 7.76 18.21
N ASN A 60 -19.45 7.17 19.14
CA ASN A 60 -20.87 6.80 18.98
C ASN A 60 -21.13 5.86 17.78
N TRP A 61 -20.19 4.96 17.49
CA TRP A 61 -20.29 3.95 16.42
C TRP A 61 -21.14 2.74 16.84
N ASN A 62 -22.26 3.01 17.47
CA ASN A 62 -23.18 1.97 17.87
C ASN A 62 -23.95 1.42 16.65
N PRO A 63 -24.39 0.15 16.68
CA PRO A 63 -24.99 -0.50 15.53
C PRO A 63 -26.24 0.18 14.97
N ALA A 64 -27.00 0.91 15.80
CA ALA A 64 -28.20 1.61 15.37
C ALA A 64 -27.90 2.98 14.71
N ALA A 65 -26.73 3.58 14.99
CA ALA A 65 -26.38 4.93 14.54
C ALA A 65 -25.38 4.97 13.37
N THR A 66 -24.79 3.83 12.99
CA THR A 66 -23.72 3.77 11.97
C THR A 66 -23.98 2.71 10.89
N PRO A 67 -24.92 2.97 9.96
CA PRO A 67 -25.33 2.01 8.93
C PRO A 67 -24.25 1.71 7.89
N THR A 68 -23.16 2.48 7.86
CA THR A 68 -21.96 2.20 7.05
C THR A 68 -21.05 1.13 7.66
N LEU A 69 -21.17 0.91 8.98
CA LEU A 69 -20.39 -0.07 9.74
C LEU A 69 -21.22 -1.30 10.11
N TRP A 70 -22.55 -1.14 10.23
CA TRP A 70 -23.46 -2.15 10.73
C TRP A 70 -24.70 -2.30 9.86
N LYS A 71 -25.11 -3.55 9.63
CA LYS A 71 -26.36 -3.91 8.96
C LYS A 71 -27.30 -4.56 9.96
N GLU A 72 -28.50 -4.03 10.15
CA GLU A 72 -29.55 -4.71 10.93
C GLU A 72 -29.97 -6.00 10.22
N VAL A 73 -29.99 -7.12 10.95
CA VAL A 73 -30.29 -8.46 10.41
C VAL A 73 -31.47 -9.14 11.09
N GLY A 74 -32.03 -8.57 12.17
CA GLY A 74 -33.22 -9.11 12.84
C GLY A 74 -33.48 -8.55 14.23
N THR A 75 -34.45 -9.12 14.92
CA THR A 75 -34.79 -8.82 16.31
C THR A 75 -34.16 -9.84 17.26
N SER A 76 -33.51 -9.37 18.32
CA SER A 76 -32.82 -10.22 19.30
C SER A 76 -33.80 -10.84 20.31
N THR A 77 -33.52 -12.05 20.79
CA THR A 77 -34.38 -12.78 21.75
C THR A 77 -34.05 -12.56 23.23
N ASN A 78 -33.12 -11.65 23.56
CA ASN A 78 -32.68 -11.39 24.94
C ASN A 78 -33.13 -10.01 25.47
N PRO A 79 -33.63 -9.89 26.72
CA PRO A 79 -34.05 -8.62 27.30
C PRO A 79 -32.86 -7.77 27.80
N THR A 80 -32.98 -6.45 27.63
CA THR A 80 -32.02 -5.38 27.97
C THR A 80 -31.59 -5.37 29.46
N PRO A 81 -30.30 -5.23 29.82
CA PRO A 81 -29.91 -4.94 31.20
C PRO A 81 -30.05 -3.45 31.56
N THR A 82 -30.58 -3.18 32.75
CA THR A 82 -30.70 -1.85 33.36
C THR A 82 -29.32 -1.28 33.77
N PRO A 83 -29.05 0.04 33.64
CA PRO A 83 -27.74 0.60 34.00
C PRO A 83 -27.49 0.54 35.52
N VAL A 84 -26.29 0.10 35.92
CA VAL A 84 -25.82 0.15 37.32
C VAL A 84 -25.09 1.47 37.56
N ALA A 85 -25.49 2.20 38.60
CA ALA A 85 -24.90 3.49 38.99
C ALA A 85 -23.44 3.33 39.50
N ALA A 86 -22.59 4.28 39.11
CA ALA A 86 -21.19 4.34 39.53
C ALA A 86 -21.04 4.63 41.04
N THR A 87 -20.13 3.93 41.70
CA THR A 87 -19.70 4.18 43.09
C THR A 87 -18.48 5.10 43.10
N PRO A 88 -18.40 6.13 43.97
CA PRO A 88 -17.30 7.10 43.96
C PRO A 88 -16.05 6.59 44.71
N THR A 89 -14.86 6.86 44.15
CA THR A 89 -13.55 6.59 44.75
C THR A 89 -13.06 7.79 45.59
N PRO A 90 -12.29 7.61 46.68
CA PRO A 90 -11.94 8.69 47.62
C PRO A 90 -10.81 9.60 47.12
N VAL A 91 -10.91 10.87 47.51
CA VAL A 91 -9.97 11.96 47.20
C VAL A 91 -8.78 11.93 48.17
N SER A 92 -7.54 11.96 47.65
CA SER A 92 -6.34 12.23 48.44
C SER A 92 -5.92 13.70 48.26
N ALA A 93 -5.69 14.38 49.38
CA ALA A 93 -5.39 15.81 49.45
C ALA A 93 -3.89 16.10 49.22
N THR A 94 -3.57 17.19 48.53
CA THR A 94 -2.22 17.81 48.48
C THR A 94 -2.38 19.32 48.27
N PRO A 95 -1.54 20.19 48.87
CA PRO A 95 -1.93 21.53 49.30
C PRO A 95 -1.71 22.63 48.25
N THR A 96 -2.44 23.72 48.49
CA THR A 96 -2.50 24.97 47.71
C THR A 96 -1.20 25.79 47.74
N PRO A 97 -0.77 26.41 46.62
CA PRO A 97 0.07 27.59 46.66
C PRO A 97 -0.68 28.86 46.23
N VAL A 98 -0.19 29.95 46.82
CA VAL A 98 -0.73 31.32 46.89
C VAL A 98 -0.62 32.06 45.55
N VAL A 99 -1.64 32.87 45.26
CA VAL A 99 -1.73 33.79 44.11
C VAL A 99 -0.84 35.02 44.34
N ALA A 100 -0.02 35.38 43.34
CA ALA A 100 0.56 36.71 43.20
C ALA A 100 0.29 37.25 41.79
N THR A 101 -0.19 38.49 41.72
CA THR A 101 -0.40 39.28 40.49
C THR A 101 0.81 40.19 40.25
N PRO A 102 1.26 40.39 38.99
CA PRO A 102 1.31 41.76 38.47
C PRO A 102 0.93 41.92 36.97
N THR A 103 0.72 43.18 36.61
CA THR A 103 0.13 43.83 35.41
C THR A 103 1.08 43.89 34.15
N PRO A 104 0.77 44.54 32.98
CA PRO A 104 0.66 43.85 31.67
C PRO A 104 1.58 44.31 30.50
N LYS A 105 1.49 43.57 29.36
CA LYS A 105 1.75 43.90 27.90
C LYS A 105 3.14 43.47 27.33
N PRO A 106 3.34 43.09 26.01
CA PRO A 106 2.49 43.12 24.80
C PRO A 106 2.21 41.80 24.04
N ALA A 107 1.18 41.85 23.18
CA ALA A 107 0.67 40.77 22.33
C ALA A 107 1.33 40.67 20.94
N THR A 108 1.34 39.46 20.36
CA THR A 108 1.47 39.17 18.91
C THR A 108 0.80 37.79 18.64
N PRO A 109 0.26 37.53 17.43
CA PRO A 109 -1.18 37.50 17.13
C PRO A 109 -1.81 36.10 17.12
N THR A 110 -3.11 36.05 17.45
CA THR A 110 -4.00 34.92 17.23
C THR A 110 -4.38 34.82 15.73
N PRO A 111 -4.44 33.63 15.12
CA PRO A 111 -5.05 33.44 13.80
C PRO A 111 -6.51 33.88 13.82
N ALA A 112 -6.92 34.60 12.78
CA ALA A 112 -8.28 35.14 12.66
C ALA A 112 -9.35 34.08 12.89
N THR A 113 -10.27 34.36 13.82
CA THR A 113 -11.55 33.67 13.91
C THR A 113 -12.33 33.96 12.63
N ALA A 114 -12.58 32.94 11.82
CA ALA A 114 -13.42 33.06 10.65
C ALA A 114 -14.85 33.44 11.06
N THR A 115 -15.40 34.45 10.40
CA THR A 115 -16.81 34.83 10.48
C THR A 115 -17.70 33.63 10.13
N PRO A 116 -18.80 33.35 10.86
CA PRO A 116 -19.68 32.23 10.53
C PRO A 116 -20.35 32.45 9.17
N THR A 117 -20.12 31.54 8.22
CA THR A 117 -20.78 31.51 6.92
C THR A 117 -22.26 31.15 7.09
N PRO A 118 -23.21 31.82 6.43
CA PRO A 118 -24.64 31.51 6.53
C PRO A 118 -24.94 30.09 6.04
N ALA A 119 -25.84 29.38 6.73
CA ALA A 119 -26.27 28.02 6.39
C ALA A 119 -26.87 27.86 4.98
N GLY A 120 -27.24 28.96 4.30
CA GLY A 120 -27.88 28.94 2.98
C GLY A 120 -26.98 28.57 1.78
N GLN A 121 -25.70 28.26 1.98
CA GLN A 121 -24.75 27.99 0.89
C GLN A 121 -24.48 26.49 0.65
N TYR A 122 -24.92 25.59 1.54
CA TYR A 122 -24.64 24.15 1.44
C TYR A 122 -25.95 23.34 1.33
N PRO A 123 -25.97 22.23 0.58
CA PRO A 123 -27.16 21.41 0.44
C PRO A 123 -27.60 20.79 1.77
N ALA A 124 -28.90 20.53 1.93
CA ALA A 124 -29.40 19.77 3.09
C ALA A 124 -28.84 18.35 3.07
N TRP A 125 -28.48 17.81 4.24
CA TRP A 125 -28.05 16.42 4.36
C TRP A 125 -29.19 15.46 3.99
N SER A 126 -28.87 14.42 3.24
CA SER A 126 -29.77 13.33 2.85
C SER A 126 -29.18 12.00 3.27
N ALA A 127 -29.99 11.14 3.87
CA ALA A 127 -29.57 9.79 4.28
C ALA A 127 -29.16 8.91 3.08
N SER A 128 -29.66 9.18 1.87
CA SER A 128 -29.25 8.47 0.65
C SER A 128 -28.06 9.13 -0.07
N GLY A 129 -27.64 10.32 0.37
CA GLY A 129 -26.54 11.07 -0.23
C GLY A 129 -25.19 10.45 0.10
N VAL A 130 -24.31 10.36 -0.91
CA VAL A 130 -22.92 9.94 -0.73
C VAL A 130 -22.07 11.20 -0.56
N TYR A 131 -21.28 11.25 0.50
CA TYR A 131 -20.43 12.38 0.85
C TYR A 131 -19.00 11.93 1.05
N THR A 132 -18.03 12.64 0.50
CA THR A 132 -16.59 12.39 0.69
C THR A 132 -15.93 13.50 1.51
N GLN A 133 -14.67 13.31 1.91
CA GLN A 133 -13.94 14.25 2.74
C GLN A 133 -14.04 15.69 2.19
N GLY A 134 -14.45 16.63 3.04
CA GLY A 134 -14.62 18.04 2.69
C GLY A 134 -16.00 18.40 2.12
N ASN A 135 -16.86 17.44 1.81
CA ASN A 135 -18.26 17.74 1.45
C ASN A 135 -18.99 18.34 2.65
N ARG A 136 -19.72 19.44 2.41
CA ARG A 136 -20.45 20.17 3.44
C ARG A 136 -21.95 20.08 3.21
N VAL A 137 -22.67 19.87 4.29
CA VAL A 137 -24.13 19.77 4.32
C VAL A 137 -24.70 20.56 5.48
N VAL A 138 -25.97 20.94 5.36
CA VAL A 138 -26.72 21.55 6.46
C VAL A 138 -27.68 20.50 7.04
N TYR A 139 -27.63 20.30 8.35
CA TYR A 139 -28.56 19.44 9.07
C TYR A 139 -28.95 20.13 10.39
N GLN A 140 -30.26 20.32 10.60
CA GLN A 140 -30.81 21.05 11.76
C GLN A 140 -30.21 22.45 11.98
N GLY A 141 -29.90 23.17 10.89
CA GLY A 141 -29.33 24.52 10.95
C GLY A 141 -27.83 24.59 11.25
N VAL A 142 -27.17 23.45 11.43
CA VAL A 142 -25.72 23.34 11.62
C VAL A 142 -25.07 22.84 10.33
N VAL A 143 -23.93 23.44 9.99
CA VAL A 143 -23.10 23.04 8.86
C VAL A 143 -22.11 21.98 9.33
N TYR A 144 -22.21 20.81 8.71
CA TYR A 144 -21.32 19.69 8.95
C TYR A 144 -20.43 19.46 7.73
N GLU A 145 -19.18 19.10 7.98
CA GLU A 145 -18.22 18.67 6.96
C GLU A 145 -17.88 17.20 7.17
N ALA A 146 -18.01 16.40 6.11
CA ALA A 146 -17.63 15.00 6.12
C ALA A 146 -16.10 14.90 6.28
N GLN A 147 -15.65 14.14 7.28
CA GLN A 147 -14.24 13.91 7.54
C GLN A 147 -13.65 12.83 6.62
N TRP A 148 -14.50 11.91 6.13
CA TRP A 148 -14.21 10.85 5.16
C TRP A 148 -15.50 10.43 4.43
N TRP A 149 -15.43 9.39 3.60
CA TRP A 149 -16.61 8.88 2.88
C TRP A 149 -17.73 8.44 3.83
N THR A 150 -18.97 8.83 3.55
CA THR A 150 -20.16 8.43 4.31
C THR A 150 -21.42 8.46 3.45
N GLN A 151 -22.35 7.58 3.78
CA GLN A 151 -23.72 7.58 3.28
C GLN A 151 -24.66 7.13 4.41
N GLY A 152 -25.66 7.94 4.75
CA GLY A 152 -26.66 7.58 5.77
C GLY A 152 -26.29 7.86 7.22
N ASP A 153 -25.02 8.18 7.54
CA ASP A 153 -24.62 8.53 8.91
C ASP A 153 -25.16 9.93 9.30
N ASN A 154 -25.91 10.02 10.41
CA ASN A 154 -26.55 11.25 10.86
C ASN A 154 -25.51 12.28 11.39
N PRO A 155 -25.41 13.48 10.79
CA PRO A 155 -24.41 14.47 11.20
C PRO A 155 -24.51 14.94 12.65
N ALA A 156 -25.73 15.05 13.20
CA ALA A 156 -25.94 15.53 14.57
C ALA A 156 -25.56 14.50 15.64
N GLN A 157 -25.31 13.24 15.25
CA GLN A 157 -24.95 12.15 16.15
C GLN A 157 -23.47 11.78 16.08
N SER A 158 -22.70 12.43 15.19
CA SER A 158 -21.24 12.31 15.17
C SER A 158 -20.63 13.05 16.36
N GLY A 159 -19.89 12.31 17.19
CA GLY A 159 -19.01 12.90 18.20
C GLY A 159 -17.84 13.67 17.57
N SER A 160 -16.95 14.24 18.38
CA SER A 160 -15.79 15.04 17.90
C SER A 160 -14.78 14.25 17.04
N TRP A 161 -14.86 12.92 17.07
CA TRP A 161 -14.09 11.98 16.26
C TRP A 161 -14.96 11.18 15.28
N GLY A 162 -16.20 11.61 15.10
CA GLY A 162 -17.19 10.97 14.22
C GLY A 162 -17.03 11.42 12.76
N VAL A 163 -17.81 10.79 11.89
CA VAL A 163 -17.74 10.97 10.43
C VAL A 163 -18.01 12.40 9.98
N TRP A 164 -18.75 13.16 10.79
CA TRP A 164 -19.08 14.55 10.56
C TRP A 164 -18.46 15.45 11.62
N ARG A 165 -17.80 16.54 11.20
CA ARG A 165 -17.40 17.62 12.09
C ARG A 165 -18.25 18.87 11.89
N VAL A 166 -18.57 19.56 12.99
CA VAL A 166 -19.23 20.87 12.93
C VAL A 166 -18.24 21.90 12.41
N VAL A 167 -18.64 22.66 11.38
CA VAL A 167 -17.82 23.72 10.79
C VAL A 167 -18.52 25.10 10.75
N GLY A 168 -19.77 25.19 11.23
CA GLY A 168 -20.48 26.47 11.40
C GLY A 168 -21.98 26.33 11.67
N GLY A 169 -22.67 27.44 11.94
CA GLY A 169 -24.13 27.52 12.19
C GLY A 169 -24.52 27.71 13.67
N ASN A 170 -25.73 28.21 13.93
CA ASN A 170 -26.32 28.31 15.27
C ASN A 170 -27.54 27.38 15.35
N PRO A 171 -27.70 26.57 16.41
CA PRO A 171 -28.88 25.73 16.58
C PRO A 171 -30.11 26.62 16.81
N VAL A 172 -31.07 26.60 15.89
CA VAL A 172 -32.39 27.19 16.12
C VAL A 172 -33.28 26.10 16.68
N THR A 173 -33.59 26.14 17.98
CA THR A 173 -34.61 25.31 18.59
C THR A 173 -35.99 25.72 18.08
N ALA A 174 -36.64 24.88 17.26
CA ALA A 174 -38.11 24.84 17.16
C ALA A 174 -38.61 23.52 16.56
N THR A 175 -39.53 22.90 17.30
CA THR A 175 -40.39 21.74 17.00
C THR A 175 -41.22 21.93 15.71
N PRO A 176 -41.56 20.86 14.94
CA PRO A 176 -42.10 21.00 13.59
C PRO A 176 -43.61 21.26 13.59
N THR A 177 -44.08 22.03 12.60
CA THR A 177 -45.48 22.00 12.15
C THR A 177 -45.49 21.68 10.65
N PRO A 178 -46.24 20.68 10.17
CA PRO A 178 -46.26 20.29 8.77
C PRO A 178 -47.21 21.19 7.98
N VAL A 179 -46.74 21.78 6.88
CA VAL A 179 -47.62 22.33 5.85
C VAL A 179 -47.22 21.69 4.53
N ALA A 180 -48.16 20.91 3.99
CA ALA A 180 -48.09 20.35 2.65
C ALA A 180 -48.13 21.47 1.61
N ALA A 181 -47.21 21.44 0.65
CA ALA A 181 -47.35 22.19 -0.60
C ALA A 181 -46.89 21.31 -1.77
N THR A 182 -47.87 20.92 -2.57
CA THR A 182 -47.80 20.26 -3.86
C THR A 182 -46.94 21.07 -4.86
N PRO A 183 -46.02 20.45 -5.63
CA PRO A 183 -45.31 21.18 -6.68
C PRO A 183 -46.21 21.35 -7.92
N THR A 184 -46.40 22.60 -8.34
CA THR A 184 -46.84 22.93 -9.71
C THR A 184 -45.59 23.18 -10.56
N PRO A 185 -45.45 22.57 -11.75
CA PRO A 185 -44.27 22.78 -12.60
C PRO A 185 -44.40 24.10 -13.36
N VAL A 186 -43.42 24.99 -13.17
CA VAL A 186 -43.22 26.15 -14.04
C VAL A 186 -42.26 25.75 -15.16
N VAL A 187 -42.79 25.67 -16.37
CA VAL A 187 -42.04 25.47 -17.61
C VAL A 187 -41.31 26.78 -17.93
N ALA A 188 -39.98 26.73 -17.96
CA ALA A 188 -39.16 27.75 -18.59
C ALA A 188 -38.58 27.17 -19.89
N THR A 189 -39.06 27.69 -21.02
CA THR A 189 -38.62 27.37 -22.37
C THR A 189 -37.34 28.17 -22.71
N PRO A 190 -36.22 27.53 -23.07
CA PRO A 190 -35.14 28.22 -23.76
C PRO A 190 -35.31 28.12 -25.28
N THR A 191 -35.34 29.29 -25.93
CA THR A 191 -35.32 29.49 -27.38
C THR A 191 -33.98 29.02 -27.98
N PRO A 192 -33.95 28.25 -29.08
CA PRO A 192 -32.72 27.91 -29.78
C PRO A 192 -32.34 29.02 -30.79
N VAL A 193 -31.12 29.55 -30.66
CA VAL A 193 -30.50 30.41 -31.69
C VAL A 193 -29.87 29.49 -32.75
N VAL A 194 -30.44 29.53 -33.96
CA VAL A 194 -29.94 28.86 -35.16
C VAL A 194 -28.85 29.74 -35.77
N ALA A 195 -27.63 29.20 -35.92
CA ALA A 195 -26.60 29.76 -36.78
C ALA A 195 -26.31 28.76 -37.91
N THR A 196 -26.73 29.12 -39.12
CA THR A 196 -26.50 28.38 -40.37
C THR A 196 -25.17 28.83 -41.00
N PRO A 197 -24.25 27.93 -41.37
CA PRO A 197 -23.22 28.25 -42.35
C PRO A 197 -23.57 27.68 -43.73
N THR A 198 -23.63 28.55 -44.73
CA THR A 198 -23.75 28.26 -46.16
C THR A 198 -22.41 27.78 -46.74
N PRO A 199 -22.38 26.81 -47.67
CA PRO A 199 -21.15 26.40 -48.35
C PRO A 199 -20.93 27.19 -49.65
N LYS A 200 -19.71 27.72 -49.85
CA LYS A 200 -19.24 28.24 -51.15
C LYS A 200 -18.04 27.40 -51.63
N PRO A 201 -18.03 26.90 -52.88
CA PRO A 201 -16.88 26.19 -53.43
C PRO A 201 -15.84 27.18 -53.93
N ALA A 202 -14.58 26.99 -53.55
CA ALA A 202 -13.43 27.65 -54.16
C ALA A 202 -12.55 26.59 -54.83
N THR A 203 -12.47 26.68 -56.16
CA THR A 203 -11.57 25.91 -57.03
C THR A 203 -10.11 26.34 -56.81
N PRO A 204 -9.15 25.41 -56.64
CA PRO A 204 -7.74 25.77 -56.68
C PRO A 204 -7.17 25.64 -58.10
N THR A 205 -6.55 26.72 -58.58
CA THR A 205 -5.66 26.74 -59.76
C THR A 205 -4.26 26.28 -59.33
N PRO A 206 -3.55 25.46 -60.11
CA PRO A 206 -2.19 25.03 -59.76
C PRO A 206 -1.17 26.11 -60.13
N VAL A 207 -0.43 26.60 -59.14
CA VAL A 207 0.80 27.38 -59.37
C VAL A 207 1.99 26.46 -59.12
N VAL A 208 2.68 26.12 -60.20
CA VAL A 208 3.99 25.46 -60.16
C VAL A 208 5.01 26.50 -59.72
N ALA A 209 5.60 26.31 -58.54
CA ALA A 209 6.82 26.99 -58.12
C ALA A 209 7.90 25.94 -57.90
N THR A 210 8.92 25.98 -58.76
CA THR A 210 10.14 25.19 -58.67
C THR A 210 10.99 25.71 -57.50
N PRO A 211 11.38 24.88 -56.51
CA PRO A 211 12.39 25.29 -55.55
C PRO A 211 13.79 24.92 -56.04
N THR A 212 14.63 25.93 -56.18
CA THR A 212 16.09 25.81 -56.26
C THR A 212 16.63 25.38 -54.88
N PRO A 213 17.55 24.41 -54.77
CA PRO A 213 18.08 23.99 -53.48
C PRO A 213 19.12 25.01 -52.98
N VAL A 214 18.82 25.69 -51.88
CA VAL A 214 19.82 26.43 -51.09
C VAL A 214 20.20 25.54 -49.90
N ALA A 215 21.43 25.03 -49.91
CA ALA A 215 22.02 24.32 -48.78
C ALA A 215 22.26 25.31 -47.63
N ALA A 216 21.43 25.24 -46.59
CA ALA A 216 21.72 25.86 -45.31
C ALA A 216 22.32 24.78 -44.38
N THR A 217 23.62 24.90 -44.12
CA THR A 217 24.32 24.12 -43.11
C THR A 217 23.87 24.58 -41.72
N PRO A 218 23.28 23.72 -40.87
CA PRO A 218 23.00 24.09 -39.49
C PRO A 218 24.29 24.06 -38.66
N THR A 219 24.54 25.17 -37.97
CA THR A 219 25.59 25.30 -36.95
C THR A 219 25.31 24.33 -35.78
N PRO A 220 26.31 23.67 -35.17
CA PRO A 220 26.09 22.67 -34.15
C PRO A 220 25.48 23.27 -32.87
N VAL A 221 24.31 22.76 -32.49
CA VAL A 221 23.82 22.83 -31.11
C VAL A 221 24.83 22.08 -30.24
N GLY A 222 25.21 22.66 -29.10
CA GLY A 222 26.19 22.10 -28.16
C GLY A 222 25.89 20.65 -27.75
N PRO A 223 26.88 19.92 -27.24
CA PRO A 223 26.75 18.48 -27.02
C PRO A 223 25.58 18.19 -26.08
N THR A 224 24.59 17.44 -26.59
CA THR A 224 23.66 16.67 -25.78
C THR A 224 24.47 15.92 -24.72
N PRO A 225 24.16 16.02 -23.42
CA PRO A 225 24.89 15.29 -22.41
C PRO A 225 24.83 13.80 -22.74
N THR A 226 25.99 13.21 -22.95
CA THR A 226 26.14 11.78 -23.17
C THR A 226 25.50 11.05 -21.99
N PRO A 227 24.67 10.02 -22.21
CA PRO A 227 24.21 9.18 -21.11
C PRO A 227 25.43 8.66 -20.37
N VAL A 228 25.59 9.05 -19.11
CA VAL A 228 26.64 8.52 -18.26
C VAL A 228 26.22 7.08 -17.97
N THR A 229 26.77 6.12 -18.72
CA THR A 229 26.76 4.72 -18.31
C THR A 229 27.37 4.68 -16.91
N PRO A 230 26.73 4.06 -15.89
CA PRO A 230 27.34 3.90 -14.58
C PRO A 230 28.74 3.33 -14.78
N SER A 231 29.74 4.02 -14.23
CA SER A 231 31.13 3.59 -14.34
C SER A 231 31.22 2.13 -13.93
N ALA A 232 31.93 1.32 -14.72
CA ALA A 232 32.19 -0.07 -14.40
C ALA A 232 32.71 -0.16 -12.96
N GLY A 233 31.92 -0.75 -12.05
CA GLY A 233 32.23 -0.84 -10.62
C GLY A 233 31.21 -0.20 -9.67
N THR A 234 30.24 0.60 -10.15
CA THR A 234 29.18 1.14 -9.28
C THR A 234 28.21 0.04 -8.86
N LYS A 235 28.01 -0.13 -7.55
CA LYS A 235 27.05 -1.07 -6.95
C LYS A 235 25.65 -0.47 -6.95
N GLN A 236 24.64 -1.33 -7.01
CA GLN A 236 23.25 -0.88 -6.96
C GLN A 236 22.90 -0.34 -5.58
N VAL A 237 22.24 0.81 -5.55
CA VAL A 237 21.63 1.41 -4.36
C VAL A 237 20.26 1.87 -4.77
N GLY A 238 19.22 1.12 -4.40
CA GLY A 238 17.85 1.46 -4.80
C GLY A 238 16.85 1.48 -3.67
N SER A 239 15.62 1.83 -3.99
CA SER A 239 14.51 1.73 -3.04
C SER A 239 13.18 1.64 -3.76
N TYR A 240 12.18 1.12 -3.06
CA TYR A 240 10.79 1.22 -3.47
C TYR A 240 10.20 2.60 -3.11
N PHE A 241 9.40 3.13 -4.03
CA PHE A 241 8.48 4.25 -3.82
C PHE A 241 7.05 3.71 -3.98
N ALA A 242 6.26 3.74 -2.91
CA ALA A 242 4.85 3.38 -2.97
C ALA A 242 4.00 4.44 -3.67
N GLN A 243 3.21 4.03 -4.65
CA GLN A 243 2.19 4.81 -5.35
C GLN A 243 1.28 5.53 -4.35
N TRP A 244 0.82 4.82 -3.31
CA TRP A 244 -0.08 5.36 -2.28
C TRP A 244 0.63 6.22 -1.22
N GLY A 245 1.96 6.34 -1.26
CA GLY A 245 2.75 7.16 -0.34
C GLY A 245 2.35 8.64 -0.36
N VAL A 246 1.77 9.09 -1.47
CA VAL A 246 1.37 10.49 -1.69
C VAL A 246 0.17 10.94 -0.85
N TYR A 247 -0.58 10.00 -0.26
CA TYR A 247 -1.79 10.25 0.51
C TYR A 247 -1.51 10.43 2.01
N GLY A 248 -1.92 9.46 2.84
CA GLY A 248 -1.81 9.55 4.31
C GLY A 248 -0.37 9.52 4.83
N ARG A 249 0.58 9.03 4.02
CA ARG A 249 2.02 9.12 4.28
C ARG A 249 2.59 10.50 3.94
N ASP A 250 1.88 11.29 3.12
CA ASP A 250 2.29 12.58 2.57
C ASP A 250 3.75 12.56 2.10
N TYR A 251 4.15 11.54 1.35
CA TYR A 251 5.48 11.41 0.75
C TYR A 251 5.37 11.51 -0.77
N GLN A 252 6.02 12.51 -1.37
CA GLN A 252 6.00 12.78 -2.81
C GLN A 252 7.40 12.63 -3.41
N VAL A 253 7.48 12.47 -4.73
CA VAL A 253 8.77 12.29 -5.45
C VAL A 253 9.76 13.43 -5.15
N ALA A 254 9.28 14.65 -4.90
CA ALA A 254 10.10 15.78 -4.49
C ALA A 254 10.88 15.52 -3.18
N ASP A 255 10.35 14.68 -2.29
CA ASP A 255 10.96 14.38 -1.00
C ASP A 255 12.24 13.53 -1.13
N ILE A 256 12.40 12.82 -2.25
CA ILE A 256 13.63 12.12 -2.61
C ILE A 256 14.79 13.13 -2.78
N ILE A 257 14.50 14.32 -3.28
CA ILE A 257 15.48 15.39 -3.45
C ILE A 257 15.71 16.11 -2.13
N THR A 258 14.65 16.54 -1.44
CA THR A 258 14.77 17.35 -0.22
C THR A 258 15.41 16.57 0.94
N SER A 259 15.21 15.24 1.00
CA SER A 259 15.91 14.37 1.94
C SER A 259 17.40 14.14 1.61
N GLY A 260 17.85 14.55 0.42
CA GLY A 260 19.19 14.27 -0.08
C GLY A 260 19.40 12.82 -0.52
N SER A 261 18.32 12.05 -0.69
CA SER A 261 18.37 10.64 -1.11
C SER A 261 18.76 10.48 -2.59
N ALA A 262 18.27 11.35 -3.46
CA ALA A 262 18.47 11.29 -4.91
C ALA A 262 19.92 11.03 -5.37
N PRO A 263 20.96 11.75 -4.91
CA PRO A 263 22.34 11.51 -5.37
C PRO A 263 22.92 10.16 -4.97
N LYS A 264 22.27 9.40 -4.08
CA LYS A 264 22.73 8.08 -3.61
C LYS A 264 22.11 6.94 -4.39
N LEU A 265 20.97 7.18 -5.02
CA LEU A 265 20.18 6.17 -5.71
C LEU A 265 20.74 5.90 -7.11
N THR A 266 20.81 4.62 -7.47
CA THR A 266 21.04 4.14 -8.83
C THR A 266 19.75 3.70 -9.50
N PHE A 267 18.75 3.26 -8.71
CA PHE A 267 17.44 2.90 -9.23
C PHE A 267 16.31 3.14 -8.23
N ILE A 268 15.08 3.23 -8.73
CA ILE A 268 13.85 3.26 -7.92
C ILE A 268 12.86 2.28 -8.53
N ASN A 269 12.29 1.42 -7.69
CA ASN A 269 11.15 0.57 -8.03
C ASN A 269 9.86 1.32 -7.66
N TYR A 270 9.01 1.62 -8.64
CA TYR A 270 7.69 2.19 -8.39
C TYR A 270 6.70 1.07 -8.08
N ALA A 271 6.19 1.06 -6.85
CA ALA A 271 5.22 0.10 -6.35
C ALA A 271 3.80 0.65 -6.55
N PHE A 272 2.90 0.01 -7.29
CA PHE A 272 3.12 -1.16 -8.14
C PHE A 272 2.39 -0.99 -9.46
N GLY A 273 2.74 -1.82 -10.44
CA GLY A 273 1.89 -2.14 -11.58
C GLY A 273 1.15 -3.45 -11.30
N ASN A 274 -0.11 -3.54 -11.72
CA ASN A 274 -0.94 -4.73 -11.51
C ASN A 274 -1.12 -5.54 -12.81
N VAL A 275 -1.42 -6.83 -12.65
CA VAL A 275 -1.78 -7.77 -13.71
C VAL A 275 -3.26 -8.10 -13.57
N TYR A 276 -4.02 -7.98 -14.65
CA TYR A 276 -5.46 -8.24 -14.66
C TYR A 276 -5.81 -9.36 -15.64
N GLN A 277 -6.86 -10.12 -15.32
CA GLN A 277 -7.47 -11.01 -16.29
C GLN A 277 -8.25 -10.21 -17.33
N LYS A 278 -7.86 -10.28 -18.60
CA LYS A 278 -8.40 -9.46 -19.69
C LYS A 278 -8.23 -10.15 -21.04
N ASN A 279 -9.17 -9.94 -21.96
CA ASN A 279 -9.11 -10.45 -23.34
C ASN A 279 -8.85 -11.96 -23.45
N GLY A 280 -9.41 -12.76 -22.54
CA GLY A 280 -9.19 -14.22 -22.51
C GLY A 280 -7.81 -14.66 -22.00
N GLY A 281 -6.98 -13.73 -21.51
CA GLY A 281 -5.69 -14.00 -20.89
C GLY A 281 -5.40 -13.03 -19.75
N TYR A 282 -4.16 -12.58 -19.65
CA TYR A 282 -3.70 -11.70 -18.56
C TYR A 282 -2.84 -10.58 -19.12
N GLU A 283 -3.08 -9.36 -18.66
CA GLU A 283 -2.44 -8.15 -19.16
C GLU A 283 -2.09 -7.20 -18.01
N CYS A 284 -0.98 -6.49 -18.14
CA CYS A 284 -0.78 -5.27 -17.37
C CYS A 284 -1.76 -4.20 -17.85
N ASP A 285 -2.36 -3.47 -16.92
CA ASP A 285 -3.20 -2.31 -17.21
C ASP A 285 -3.05 -1.29 -16.06
N ILE A 286 -3.63 -0.11 -16.23
CA ILE A 286 -3.78 0.86 -15.15
C ILE A 286 -5.26 1.24 -15.05
N LEU A 287 -5.85 0.99 -13.88
CA LEU A 287 -7.24 1.29 -13.59
C LEU A 287 -7.33 2.34 -12.47
N THR A 288 -8.51 2.93 -12.31
CA THR A 288 -8.87 3.65 -11.09
C THR A 288 -9.89 2.80 -10.34
N ARG A 289 -9.43 2.01 -9.38
CA ARG A 289 -10.25 1.12 -8.58
C ARG A 289 -9.66 0.94 -7.20
N THR A 290 -10.43 1.29 -6.18
CA THR A 290 -10.09 1.02 -4.79
C THR A 290 -9.76 -0.46 -4.58
N GLU A 291 -8.63 -0.74 -3.94
CA GLU A 291 -8.28 -2.09 -3.52
C GLU A 291 -9.29 -2.56 -2.45
N ALA A 292 -10.00 -3.65 -2.74
CA ALA A 292 -11.04 -4.20 -1.88
C ALA A 292 -10.59 -5.49 -1.16
N GLY A 293 -9.27 -5.75 -1.12
CA GLY A 293 -8.71 -6.98 -0.59
C GLY A 293 -8.92 -8.17 -1.51
N ASN A 294 -8.97 -7.93 -2.82
CA ASN A 294 -9.17 -8.96 -3.83
C ASN A 294 -8.10 -8.95 -4.93
N GLY A 295 -7.11 -8.07 -4.83
CA GLY A 295 -5.95 -7.99 -5.72
C GLY A 295 -6.23 -7.36 -7.08
N ASP A 296 -7.42 -6.80 -7.30
CA ASP A 296 -7.81 -6.21 -8.58
C ASP A 296 -7.88 -4.66 -8.53
N GLY A 297 -7.23 -4.03 -7.54
CA GLY A 297 -7.14 -2.57 -7.38
C GLY A 297 -6.17 -1.90 -8.36
N GLY A 298 -6.19 -0.57 -8.39
CA GLY A 298 -5.30 0.29 -9.17
C GLY A 298 -5.58 1.78 -8.92
N ASP A 299 -4.57 2.64 -9.10
CA ASP A 299 -4.69 4.08 -8.82
C ASP A 299 -4.01 4.95 -9.91
N ALA A 300 -4.71 5.07 -11.05
CA ALA A 300 -4.31 5.97 -12.13
C ALA A 300 -4.20 7.44 -11.69
N TRP A 301 -4.93 7.84 -10.63
CA TRP A 301 -4.91 9.21 -10.13
C TRP A 301 -3.55 9.55 -9.52
N ALA A 302 -3.02 8.72 -8.64
CA ALA A 302 -1.65 8.89 -8.13
C ALA A 302 -0.60 8.79 -9.24
N ASP A 303 -0.78 7.84 -10.17
CA ASP A 303 0.18 7.59 -11.26
C ASP A 303 0.35 8.79 -12.18
N PHE A 304 -0.75 9.27 -12.76
CA PHE A 304 -0.71 10.28 -13.81
C PHE A 304 -1.87 11.26 -13.83
N GLY A 305 -2.76 11.23 -12.83
CA GLY A 305 -3.92 12.13 -12.73
C GLY A 305 -3.68 13.40 -11.92
N MET A 306 -3.10 13.24 -10.73
CA MET A 306 -3.03 14.26 -9.70
C MET A 306 -2.00 15.36 -9.97
N THR A 307 -2.17 16.50 -9.31
CA THR A 307 -1.10 17.49 -9.13
C THR A 307 -0.48 17.32 -7.74
N PRO A 308 0.78 16.86 -7.63
CA PRO A 308 1.42 16.68 -6.34
C PRO A 308 1.58 18.00 -5.58
N LYS A 309 1.45 17.98 -4.25
CA LYS A 309 1.60 19.16 -3.39
C LYS A 309 3.02 19.73 -3.44
N ARG A 310 4.02 18.85 -3.44
CA ARG A 310 5.44 19.18 -3.59
C ARG A 310 5.92 18.65 -4.93
N ARG A 311 6.56 19.54 -5.70
CA ARG A 311 7.01 19.27 -7.07
C ARG A 311 8.52 19.17 -7.12
N VAL A 312 9.03 18.22 -7.90
CA VAL A 312 10.47 18.08 -8.18
C VAL A 312 10.98 19.34 -8.87
N ASP A 313 10.22 19.85 -9.84
CA ASP A 313 10.45 21.15 -10.47
C ASP A 313 9.25 22.07 -10.22
N PRO A 314 9.35 23.00 -9.24
CA PRO A 314 8.28 23.96 -8.96
C PRO A 314 7.97 24.91 -10.12
N ALA A 315 8.88 25.07 -11.09
CA ALA A 315 8.64 25.88 -12.28
C ALA A 315 7.82 25.14 -13.36
N ASP A 316 7.77 23.80 -13.32
CA ASP A 316 6.98 22.98 -14.24
C ASP A 316 5.51 22.95 -13.80
N THR A 317 4.68 23.82 -14.37
CA THR A 317 3.24 23.85 -14.09
C THR A 317 2.50 22.75 -14.85
N ILE A 318 1.76 21.89 -14.14
CA ILE A 318 0.87 20.90 -14.75
C ILE A 318 -0.41 21.61 -15.22
N LYS A 319 -0.67 21.56 -16.52
CA LYS A 319 -1.88 22.10 -17.14
C LYS A 319 -3.01 21.07 -17.12
N TRP A 320 -4.23 21.56 -17.33
CA TRP A 320 -5.43 20.73 -17.34
C TRP A 320 -5.46 19.77 -18.55
N ASP A 321 -4.84 20.13 -19.66
CA ASP A 321 -4.80 19.36 -20.92
C ASP A 321 -3.52 18.53 -21.09
N ASP A 322 -2.59 18.60 -20.14
CA ASP A 322 -1.36 17.80 -20.17
C ASP A 322 -1.69 16.29 -20.13
N LYS A 323 -1.04 15.52 -21.00
CA LYS A 323 -1.26 14.06 -21.07
C LYS A 323 -0.67 13.28 -19.90
N LEU A 324 0.23 13.88 -19.14
CA LEU A 324 0.91 13.26 -18.00
C LEU A 324 0.96 14.22 -16.81
N ALA A 325 0.56 13.73 -15.64
CA ALA A 325 0.70 14.39 -14.34
C ALA A 325 1.20 13.35 -13.31
N GLY A 326 0.83 13.51 -12.04
CA GLY A 326 1.06 12.55 -10.97
C GLY A 326 2.52 12.18 -10.77
N ASN A 327 2.73 11.02 -10.14
CA ASN A 327 4.06 10.48 -9.85
C ASN A 327 4.88 10.29 -11.13
N PHE A 328 4.27 9.86 -12.24
CA PHE A 328 4.97 9.58 -13.49
C PHE A 328 5.63 10.82 -14.08
N ARG A 329 4.93 11.98 -14.06
CA ARG A 329 5.55 13.25 -14.50
C ARG A 329 6.69 13.66 -13.57
N GLU A 330 6.51 13.52 -12.27
CA GLU A 330 7.54 13.89 -11.29
C GLU A 330 8.79 13.01 -11.41
N PHE A 331 8.65 11.72 -11.75
CA PHE A 331 9.82 10.89 -12.03
C PHE A 331 10.57 11.31 -13.29
N LYS A 332 9.88 11.80 -14.33
CA LYS A 332 10.59 12.41 -15.48
C LYS A 332 11.40 13.62 -15.04
N ALA A 333 10.82 14.47 -14.20
CA ALA A 333 11.53 15.63 -13.63
C ALA A 333 12.71 15.20 -12.72
N LEU A 334 12.54 14.14 -11.92
CA LEU A 334 13.59 13.58 -11.08
C LEU A 334 14.76 13.08 -11.92
N LYS A 335 14.48 12.28 -12.96
CA LYS A 335 15.50 11.78 -13.89
C LYS A 335 16.21 12.90 -14.64
N ALA A 336 15.51 13.98 -15.00
CA ALA A 336 16.14 15.14 -15.63
C ALA A 336 17.17 15.82 -14.70
N LYS A 337 16.91 15.87 -13.39
CA LYS A 337 17.85 16.39 -12.38
C LYS A 337 18.92 15.38 -11.96
N HIS A 338 18.59 14.08 -11.99
CA HIS A 338 19.43 12.98 -11.54
C HIS A 338 19.47 11.87 -12.61
N PRO A 339 20.19 12.08 -13.73
CA PRO A 339 20.14 11.20 -14.91
C PRO A 339 20.70 9.78 -14.70
N ASN A 340 21.39 9.56 -13.57
CA ASN A 340 21.93 8.24 -13.20
C ASN A 340 20.87 7.34 -12.56
N ILE A 341 19.73 7.88 -12.09
CA ILE A 341 18.65 7.09 -11.51
C ILE A 341 17.88 6.40 -12.64
N LYS A 342 17.76 5.06 -12.54
CA LYS A 342 16.89 4.25 -13.38
C LYS A 342 15.54 4.01 -12.70
N MET A 343 14.46 4.20 -13.43
CA MET A 343 13.11 3.94 -12.91
C MET A 343 12.62 2.58 -13.40
N PHE A 344 12.09 1.79 -12.49
CA PHE A 344 11.46 0.50 -12.77
C PHE A 344 9.99 0.57 -12.37
N ILE A 345 9.12 0.02 -13.20
CA ILE A 345 7.80 -0.37 -12.72
C ILE A 345 7.97 -1.73 -12.03
N SER A 346 7.56 -1.84 -10.77
CA SER A 346 7.51 -3.14 -10.10
C SER A 346 6.12 -3.74 -10.24
N LEU A 347 6.03 -4.90 -10.87
CA LEU A 347 4.78 -5.60 -11.13
C LEU A 347 4.48 -6.56 -9.98
N GLY A 348 3.32 -6.42 -9.34
CA GLY A 348 2.87 -7.31 -8.27
C GLY A 348 3.07 -6.75 -6.86
N GLY A 349 3.93 -7.40 -6.09
CA GLY A 349 4.00 -7.27 -4.64
C GLY A 349 2.95 -8.13 -3.94
N TRP A 350 2.95 -8.06 -2.61
CA TRP A 350 2.13 -8.91 -1.72
C TRP A 350 0.68 -9.04 -2.16
N THR A 351 -0.01 -7.93 -2.42
CA THR A 351 -1.44 -7.91 -2.74
C THR A 351 -1.76 -8.01 -4.23
N TRP A 352 -0.84 -7.69 -5.14
CA TRP A 352 -1.12 -7.70 -6.60
C TRP A 352 -0.45 -8.87 -7.35
N SER A 353 0.07 -9.85 -6.61
CA SER A 353 0.60 -11.11 -7.17
C SER A 353 -0.46 -12.12 -7.61
N LYS A 354 -1.75 -11.76 -7.52
CA LYS A 354 -2.90 -12.66 -7.69
C LYS A 354 -2.81 -13.57 -8.92
N TRP A 355 -2.46 -12.99 -10.07
CA TRP A 355 -2.64 -13.63 -11.36
C TRP A 355 -1.36 -14.21 -11.98
N PHE A 356 -0.19 -14.04 -11.37
CA PHE A 356 1.07 -14.46 -12.00
C PHE A 356 1.13 -15.95 -12.33
N SER A 357 0.72 -16.83 -11.41
CA SER A 357 0.73 -18.28 -11.67
C SER A 357 -0.06 -18.63 -12.92
N ASN A 358 -1.31 -18.15 -12.99
CA ASN A 358 -2.14 -18.40 -14.17
C ASN A 358 -1.61 -17.71 -15.44
N ALA A 359 -1.08 -16.50 -15.33
CA ALA A 359 -0.54 -15.76 -16.48
C ALA A 359 0.74 -16.40 -17.04
N ALA A 360 1.52 -17.09 -16.20
CA ALA A 360 2.76 -17.72 -16.60
C ALA A 360 2.59 -19.11 -17.23
N LYS A 361 1.42 -19.74 -17.12
CA LYS A 361 1.19 -21.17 -17.45
C LYS A 361 1.51 -21.57 -18.88
N THR A 362 1.10 -20.79 -19.87
CA THR A 362 1.26 -21.16 -21.28
C THR A 362 2.06 -20.11 -22.05
N ASP A 363 2.66 -20.53 -23.17
CA ASP A 363 3.41 -19.64 -24.05
C ASP A 363 2.58 -18.45 -24.55
N ALA A 364 1.33 -18.71 -24.94
CA ALA A 364 0.41 -17.66 -25.38
C ALA A 364 0.10 -16.64 -24.27
N LEU A 365 -0.14 -17.11 -23.04
CA LEU A 365 -0.43 -16.23 -21.90
C LEU A 365 0.78 -15.38 -21.51
N ARG A 366 1.99 -15.98 -21.48
CA ARG A 366 3.23 -15.23 -21.23
C ARG A 366 3.44 -14.13 -22.26
N LYS A 367 3.29 -14.45 -23.55
CA LYS A 367 3.43 -13.48 -24.65
C LYS A 367 2.44 -12.33 -24.52
N GLN A 368 1.19 -12.63 -24.19
CA GLN A 368 0.15 -11.62 -23.99
C GLN A 368 0.49 -10.70 -22.82
N LEU A 369 0.84 -11.28 -21.66
CA LEU A 369 1.21 -10.53 -20.47
C LEU A 369 2.40 -9.61 -20.77
N VAL A 370 3.52 -10.18 -21.21
CA VAL A 370 4.77 -9.43 -21.47
C VAL A 370 4.53 -8.29 -22.47
N LYS A 371 3.81 -8.57 -23.56
CA LYS A 371 3.50 -7.56 -24.59
C LYS A 371 2.73 -6.37 -23.99
N SER A 372 1.72 -6.64 -23.17
CA SER A 372 0.92 -5.57 -22.55
C SER A 372 1.71 -4.74 -21.56
N CYS A 373 2.56 -5.37 -20.73
CA CYS A 373 3.39 -4.66 -19.75
C CYS A 373 4.42 -3.75 -20.42
N ILE A 374 5.06 -4.22 -21.50
CA ILE A 374 5.98 -3.40 -22.30
C ILE A 374 5.23 -2.25 -22.99
N ASP A 375 4.00 -2.49 -23.48
CA ASP A 375 3.22 -1.46 -24.16
C ASP A 375 2.82 -0.30 -23.21
N ILE A 376 2.29 -0.64 -22.04
CA ILE A 376 1.81 0.39 -21.12
C ILE A 376 2.96 1.12 -20.41
N TYR A 377 3.97 0.40 -19.91
CA TYR A 377 5.00 1.00 -19.04
C TYR A 377 6.27 1.44 -19.79
N ILE A 378 6.75 0.66 -20.76
CA ILE A 378 7.98 1.01 -21.49
C ILE A 378 7.70 1.91 -22.68
N LYS A 379 6.71 1.56 -23.52
CA LYS A 379 6.27 2.44 -24.62
C LYS A 379 5.44 3.61 -24.10
N GLY A 380 4.87 3.50 -22.90
CA GLY A 380 4.15 4.58 -22.24
C GLY A 380 2.74 4.80 -22.80
N ASN A 381 2.13 3.78 -23.39
CA ASN A 381 0.77 3.85 -23.95
C ASN A 381 -0.25 3.72 -22.84
N LEU A 382 -0.50 4.82 -22.13
CA LEU A 382 -1.42 4.84 -20.99
C LEU A 382 -2.88 4.76 -21.44
N PRO A 383 -3.77 4.10 -20.68
CA PRO A 383 -5.20 4.29 -20.84
C PRO A 383 -5.57 5.76 -20.61
N VAL A 384 -6.68 6.20 -21.22
CA VAL A 384 -7.18 7.56 -21.01
C VAL A 384 -8.06 7.58 -19.77
N VAL A 385 -7.62 8.31 -18.74
CA VAL A 385 -8.34 8.51 -17.48
C VAL A 385 -8.42 10.01 -17.22
N ASP A 386 -9.64 10.52 -17.01
CA ASP A 386 -9.93 11.94 -16.74
C ASP A 386 -9.23 12.93 -17.71
N GLY A 387 -9.18 12.57 -19.00
CA GLY A 387 -8.60 13.40 -20.06
C GLY A 387 -7.07 13.32 -20.21
N ARG A 388 -6.39 12.62 -19.28
CA ARG A 388 -4.94 12.34 -19.33
C ARG A 388 -4.66 10.93 -19.84
N GLY A 389 -3.41 10.66 -20.22
CA GLY A 389 -3.00 9.40 -20.84
C GLY A 389 -3.00 9.43 -22.36
N GLY A 390 -3.01 8.25 -22.99
CA GLY A 390 -2.89 8.06 -24.43
C GLY A 390 -1.53 7.55 -24.88
N ALA A 391 -1.39 7.36 -26.20
CA ALA A 391 -0.20 6.77 -26.81
C ALA A 391 1.07 7.58 -26.47
N GLY A 392 2.08 6.90 -25.94
CA GLY A 392 3.36 7.49 -25.56
C GLY A 392 3.33 8.52 -24.42
N ALA A 393 2.20 8.72 -23.74
CA ALA A 393 2.07 9.73 -22.68
C ALA A 393 3.10 9.56 -21.56
N ALA A 394 3.40 8.31 -21.17
CA ALA A 394 4.41 7.97 -20.17
C ALA A 394 5.76 7.53 -20.77
N ALA A 395 6.01 7.74 -22.07
CA ALA A 395 7.27 7.32 -22.68
C ALA A 395 8.47 7.98 -21.96
N GLY A 396 9.44 7.15 -21.61
CA GLY A 396 10.67 7.55 -20.91
C GLY A 396 10.54 7.72 -19.39
N VAL A 397 9.36 7.47 -18.81
CA VAL A 397 9.21 7.38 -17.34
C VAL A 397 10.04 6.20 -16.83
N PHE A 398 9.72 4.98 -17.29
CA PHE A 398 10.39 3.75 -16.88
C PHE A 398 11.51 3.35 -17.84
N ASP A 399 12.62 2.90 -17.28
CA ASP A 399 13.78 2.36 -17.99
C ASP A 399 13.77 0.83 -18.04
N GLY A 400 13.06 0.18 -17.12
CA GLY A 400 13.01 -1.28 -17.00
C GLY A 400 11.76 -1.78 -16.27
N ILE A 401 11.67 -3.10 -16.12
CA ILE A 401 10.58 -3.79 -15.45
C ILE A 401 11.18 -4.63 -14.31
N ASP A 402 10.56 -4.53 -13.14
CA ASP A 402 10.79 -5.39 -11.98
C ASP A 402 9.56 -6.29 -11.81
N ILE A 403 9.77 -7.59 -11.53
CA ILE A 403 8.67 -8.53 -11.25
C ILE A 403 8.77 -8.99 -9.80
N ASP A 404 7.76 -8.64 -9.03
CA ASP A 404 7.64 -8.99 -7.61
C ASP A 404 6.47 -9.97 -7.45
N TRP A 405 6.70 -11.22 -7.87
CA TRP A 405 5.72 -12.30 -7.73
C TRP A 405 5.89 -12.97 -6.36
N GLU A 406 4.88 -12.81 -5.51
CA GLU A 406 4.81 -13.39 -4.16
C GLU A 406 3.72 -14.48 -4.04
N PHE A 407 4.03 -15.77 -4.20
CA PHE A 407 5.31 -16.36 -4.59
C PHE A 407 5.10 -17.51 -5.60
N PRO A 408 6.07 -17.82 -6.47
CA PRO A 408 6.02 -19.02 -7.29
C PRO A 408 5.92 -20.28 -6.42
N GLY A 409 4.89 -21.10 -6.61
CA GLY A 409 4.77 -22.43 -5.99
C GLY A 409 4.46 -22.43 -4.48
N VAL A 410 4.35 -21.25 -3.86
CA VAL A 410 3.98 -21.10 -2.45
C VAL A 410 2.93 -20.01 -2.32
N GLN A 411 1.91 -20.28 -1.49
CA GLN A 411 0.88 -19.30 -1.23
C GLN A 411 1.46 -18.03 -0.59
N GLY A 412 1.29 -16.90 -1.28
CA GLY A 412 1.45 -15.56 -0.72
C GLY A 412 0.14 -15.10 -0.09
N PHE A 413 -0.42 -13.98 -0.58
CA PHE A 413 -1.75 -13.56 -0.17
C PHE A 413 -2.81 -14.61 -0.52
N GLY A 414 -3.83 -14.78 0.31
CA GLY A 414 -4.74 -15.93 0.28
C GLY A 414 -5.54 -16.13 -1.02
N TYR A 415 -5.69 -15.11 -1.86
CA TYR A 415 -6.35 -15.22 -3.15
C TYR A 415 -5.39 -15.46 -4.33
N ASN A 416 -4.08 -15.54 -4.09
CA ASN A 416 -3.12 -15.73 -5.18
C ASN A 416 -3.34 -17.10 -5.82
N THR A 417 -3.32 -17.11 -7.15
CA THR A 417 -3.26 -18.35 -7.91
C THR A 417 -1.86 -18.95 -7.75
N VAL A 418 -1.79 -20.26 -7.54
CA VAL A 418 -0.54 -21.00 -7.27
C VAL A 418 -0.59 -22.35 -7.98
N ASP A 419 0.55 -22.77 -8.52
CA ASP A 419 0.74 -24.06 -9.18
C ASP A 419 2.12 -24.62 -8.86
N ALA A 420 2.25 -25.95 -8.74
CA ALA A 420 3.55 -26.59 -8.50
C ALA A 420 4.53 -26.37 -9.67
N ALA A 421 4.04 -26.07 -10.87
CA ALA A 421 4.85 -25.74 -12.04
C ALA A 421 5.34 -24.28 -12.07
N ASP A 422 4.95 -23.45 -11.10
CA ASP A 422 5.24 -22.00 -11.09
C ASP A 422 6.72 -21.69 -11.20
N GLY A 423 7.61 -22.47 -10.55
CA GLY A 423 9.05 -22.28 -10.68
C GLY A 423 9.54 -22.32 -12.13
N LYS A 424 9.08 -23.32 -12.90
CA LYS A 424 9.44 -23.44 -14.32
C LYS A 424 8.71 -22.39 -15.17
N ASN A 425 7.46 -22.11 -14.87
CA ASN A 425 6.68 -21.09 -15.57
C ASN A 425 7.27 -19.70 -15.37
N TYR A 426 7.84 -19.43 -14.20
CA TYR A 426 8.53 -18.17 -13.92
C TYR A 426 9.79 -18.02 -14.77
N GLU A 427 10.63 -19.06 -14.87
CA GLU A 427 11.78 -19.07 -15.77
C GLU A 427 11.39 -18.77 -17.23
N LEU A 428 10.29 -19.37 -17.70
CA LEU A 428 9.77 -19.15 -19.05
C LEU A 428 9.17 -17.75 -19.23
N LEU A 429 8.54 -17.19 -18.18
CA LEU A 429 8.03 -15.82 -18.19
C LEU A 429 9.17 -14.81 -18.28
N LEU A 430 10.22 -14.96 -17.48
CA LEU A 430 11.40 -14.11 -17.55
C LEU A 430 12.13 -14.23 -18.89
N ALA A 431 12.16 -15.43 -19.48
CA ALA A 431 12.70 -15.61 -20.82
C ALA A 431 11.91 -14.81 -21.88
N GLU A 432 10.58 -14.79 -21.78
CA GLU A 432 9.73 -14.03 -22.70
C GLU A 432 9.88 -12.51 -22.49
N PHE A 433 9.95 -12.04 -21.24
CA PHE A 433 10.26 -10.63 -20.94
C PHE A 433 11.60 -10.21 -21.55
N ARG A 434 12.68 -10.96 -21.27
CA ARG A 434 14.01 -10.65 -21.80
C ARG A 434 14.01 -10.58 -23.33
N LYS A 435 13.38 -11.55 -23.98
CA LYS A 435 13.24 -11.59 -25.44
C LYS A 435 12.56 -10.33 -26.00
N GLN A 436 11.37 -9.98 -25.53
CA GLN A 436 10.63 -8.84 -26.08
C GLN A 436 11.31 -7.50 -25.73
N LEU A 437 11.95 -7.39 -24.57
CA LEU A 437 12.76 -6.22 -24.20
C LEU A 437 14.00 -6.08 -25.09
N ASP A 438 14.66 -7.18 -25.47
CA ASP A 438 15.80 -7.18 -26.39
C ASP A 438 15.38 -6.82 -27.82
N GLU A 439 14.24 -7.34 -28.28
CA GLU A 439 13.65 -6.96 -29.57
C GLU A 439 13.33 -5.45 -29.63
N LEU A 440 12.71 -4.91 -28.57
CA LEU A 440 12.49 -3.47 -28.45
C LEU A 440 13.81 -2.71 -28.37
N GLY A 441 14.78 -3.24 -27.65
CA GLY A 441 16.12 -2.66 -27.51
C GLY A 441 16.86 -2.55 -28.83
N ALA A 442 16.77 -3.58 -29.68
CA ALA A 442 17.37 -3.59 -31.01
C ALA A 442 16.78 -2.49 -31.92
N THR A 443 15.50 -2.17 -31.78
CA THR A 443 14.86 -1.07 -32.56
C THR A 443 15.13 0.32 -32.00
N THR A 444 15.37 0.44 -30.69
CA THR A 444 15.52 1.74 -30.01
C THR A 444 16.97 2.09 -29.64
N GLY A 445 17.90 1.16 -29.82
CA GLY A 445 19.31 1.30 -29.43
C GLY A 445 19.52 1.33 -27.92
N LYS A 446 18.62 0.72 -27.13
CA LYS A 446 18.64 0.75 -25.66
C LYS A 446 18.63 -0.65 -25.09
N HIS A 447 19.34 -0.86 -23.98
CA HIS A 447 19.10 -2.01 -23.11
C HIS A 447 18.03 -1.65 -22.09
N TYR A 448 16.93 -2.41 -22.05
CA TYR A 448 15.90 -2.28 -21.03
C TYR A 448 16.16 -3.30 -19.93
N PRO A 449 16.51 -2.89 -18.70
CA PRO A 449 16.83 -3.83 -17.65
C PRO A 449 15.58 -4.59 -17.16
N LEU A 450 15.81 -5.85 -16.77
CA LEU A 450 14.80 -6.73 -16.16
C LEU A 450 15.29 -7.21 -14.80
N THR A 451 14.49 -7.00 -13.78
CA THR A 451 14.81 -7.39 -12.39
C THR A 451 13.65 -8.14 -11.77
N ILE A 452 13.90 -8.76 -10.62
CA ILE A 452 12.85 -9.40 -9.82
C ILE A 452 13.07 -9.08 -8.35
N ALA A 453 12.01 -9.11 -7.56
CA ALA A 453 12.06 -9.30 -6.12
C ALA A 453 11.68 -10.74 -5.75
N ILE A 454 12.39 -11.35 -4.79
CA ILE A 454 12.13 -12.73 -4.34
C ILE A 454 12.12 -12.86 -2.83
N GLY A 455 11.26 -13.75 -2.34
CA GLY A 455 11.25 -14.18 -0.95
C GLY A 455 12.50 -14.98 -0.60
N MET A 456 13.07 -14.69 0.57
CA MET A 456 14.39 -15.22 0.98
C MET A 456 14.32 -16.39 1.97
N GLY A 457 13.12 -16.88 2.27
CA GLY A 457 12.94 -18.11 3.03
C GLY A 457 13.27 -19.34 2.19
N LYS A 458 13.82 -20.37 2.83
CA LYS A 458 14.21 -21.62 2.15
C LYS A 458 13.09 -22.23 1.30
N ASP A 459 11.86 -22.25 1.83
CA ASP A 459 10.70 -22.80 1.14
C ASP A 459 10.32 -22.03 -0.13
N LYS A 460 10.71 -20.76 -0.24
CA LYS A 460 10.53 -19.93 -1.44
C LYS A 460 11.67 -20.16 -2.43
N ILE A 461 12.92 -20.15 -1.94
CA ILE A 461 14.11 -20.35 -2.79
C ILE A 461 14.14 -21.79 -3.38
N ASP A 462 13.60 -22.77 -2.66
CA ASP A 462 13.47 -24.16 -3.14
C ASP A 462 12.54 -24.29 -4.36
N GLN A 463 11.64 -23.31 -4.62
CA GLN A 463 10.72 -23.35 -5.77
C GLN A 463 11.33 -22.83 -7.07
N ILE A 464 12.48 -22.17 -7.02
CA ILE A 464 13.07 -21.51 -8.19
C ILE A 464 14.42 -22.12 -8.55
N ASN A 465 14.85 -21.88 -9.80
CA ASN A 465 16.22 -22.13 -10.23
C ASN A 465 16.96 -20.79 -10.34
N ALA A 466 17.58 -20.35 -9.25
CA ALA A 466 18.15 -19.01 -9.16
C ALA A 466 19.22 -18.72 -10.25
N GLY A 467 20.05 -19.70 -10.61
CA GLY A 467 21.03 -19.55 -11.69
C GLY A 467 20.37 -19.34 -13.06
N ALA A 468 19.32 -20.11 -13.38
CA ALA A 468 18.57 -19.95 -14.62
C ALA A 468 17.81 -18.61 -14.69
N LEU A 469 17.22 -18.16 -13.57
CA LEU A 469 16.59 -16.84 -13.51
C LEU A 469 17.63 -15.72 -13.69
N ALA A 470 18.74 -15.77 -12.94
CA ALA A 470 19.80 -14.75 -12.99
C ALA A 470 20.45 -14.60 -14.37
N ALA A 471 20.42 -15.63 -15.21
CA ALA A 471 20.90 -15.56 -16.59
C ALA A 471 20.04 -14.64 -17.49
N LYS A 472 18.77 -14.38 -17.11
CA LYS A 472 17.83 -13.52 -17.86
C LYS A 472 17.70 -12.11 -17.28
N LEU A 473 18.28 -11.88 -16.11
CA LEU A 473 18.07 -10.68 -15.31
C LEU A 473 19.32 -9.82 -15.25
N ASP A 474 19.12 -8.54 -15.05
CA ASP A 474 20.19 -7.61 -14.71
C ASP A 474 20.63 -7.81 -13.25
N TRP A 475 19.66 -7.94 -12.34
CA TRP A 475 19.88 -8.35 -10.94
C TRP A 475 18.60 -8.88 -10.27
N ILE A 476 18.75 -9.37 -9.04
CA ILE A 476 17.71 -9.91 -8.16
C ILE A 476 17.71 -9.09 -6.87
N ASN A 477 16.57 -8.47 -6.55
CA ASN A 477 16.29 -7.82 -5.28
C ASN A 477 15.88 -8.91 -4.25
N MET A 478 16.69 -9.10 -3.22
CA MET A 478 16.48 -10.11 -2.18
C MET A 478 15.67 -9.54 -1.01
N MET A 479 14.39 -9.92 -0.87
CA MET A 479 13.53 -9.48 0.23
C MET A 479 13.97 -10.15 1.54
N THR A 480 14.98 -9.55 2.17
CA THR A 480 15.71 -10.03 3.34
C THR A 480 15.17 -9.43 4.63
N TYR A 481 13.85 -9.31 4.66
CA TYR A 481 13.01 -8.78 5.72
C TYR A 481 11.73 -9.63 5.77
N ASP A 482 10.82 -9.33 6.70
CA ASP A 482 9.55 -10.05 6.87
C ASP A 482 9.67 -11.52 7.26
N TYR A 483 10.80 -11.90 7.86
CA TYR A 483 11.01 -13.24 8.39
C TYR A 483 10.07 -13.57 9.56
N ASN A 484 9.72 -12.56 10.36
CA ASN A 484 8.86 -12.69 11.54
C ASN A 484 8.05 -11.41 11.73
N GLY A 485 6.80 -11.51 12.20
CA GLY A 485 5.95 -10.34 12.41
C GLY A 485 4.68 -10.62 13.22
N GLY A 486 3.92 -9.56 13.48
CA GLY A 486 2.70 -9.56 14.30
C GLY A 486 1.57 -10.48 13.84
N TRP A 487 1.68 -11.07 12.64
CA TRP A 487 0.76 -12.11 12.16
C TRP A 487 0.89 -13.44 12.94
N SER A 488 2.02 -13.66 13.63
CA SER A 488 2.22 -14.82 14.50
C SER A 488 2.35 -14.36 15.94
N LEU A 489 1.60 -15.00 16.85
CA LEU A 489 1.65 -14.74 18.29
C LEU A 489 2.36 -15.84 19.06
N GLU A 490 3.16 -16.67 18.39
CA GLU A 490 3.94 -17.73 19.05
C GLU A 490 5.07 -17.13 19.89
N GLN A 491 5.85 -16.23 19.29
CA GLN A 491 6.91 -15.49 19.98
C GLN A 491 7.35 -14.25 19.21
N THR A 492 7.88 -13.26 19.93
CA THR A 492 8.67 -12.17 19.35
C THR A 492 9.94 -12.70 18.70
N ASN A 493 10.29 -12.19 17.52
CA ASN A 493 11.47 -12.61 16.80
C ASN A 493 11.92 -11.56 15.76
N PHE A 494 13.13 -11.72 15.24
CA PHE A 494 13.78 -10.76 14.34
C PHE A 494 13.21 -10.78 12.93
N GLN A 495 12.76 -9.63 12.43
CA GLN A 495 12.11 -9.55 11.12
C GLN A 495 13.07 -9.54 9.93
N SER A 496 14.32 -9.10 10.12
CA SER A 496 15.27 -8.91 9.01
C SER A 496 16.70 -9.35 9.37
N HIS A 497 16.85 -10.32 10.26
CA HIS A 497 18.17 -10.67 10.78
C HIS A 497 19.16 -11.20 9.74
N LEU A 498 20.44 -10.87 9.95
CA LEU A 498 21.53 -11.20 9.03
C LEU A 498 21.92 -12.69 9.14
N TYR A 499 22.11 -13.18 10.37
CA TYR A 499 22.57 -14.54 10.63
C TYR A 499 21.60 -15.30 11.52
N ARG A 500 21.47 -16.61 11.28
CA ARG A 500 20.77 -17.56 12.16
C ARG A 500 21.16 -17.41 13.64
N ASP A 501 20.19 -17.55 14.53
CA ASP A 501 20.43 -17.75 15.97
C ASP A 501 20.21 -19.22 16.39
N PRO A 502 21.27 -19.98 16.71
CA PRO A 502 21.13 -21.33 17.26
C PRO A 502 20.43 -21.39 18.62
N ALA A 503 20.34 -20.27 19.35
CA ALA A 503 19.64 -20.20 20.63
C ALA A 503 18.14 -19.88 20.48
N SER A 504 17.65 -19.61 19.27
CA SER A 504 16.23 -19.40 19.01
C SER A 504 15.43 -20.65 19.38
N PRO A 505 14.28 -20.52 20.08
CA PRO A 505 13.40 -21.66 20.34
C PRO A 505 12.89 -22.34 19.06
N ASN A 506 12.89 -21.61 17.94
CA ASN A 506 12.48 -22.10 16.63
C ASN A 506 13.66 -22.63 15.80
N ASP A 507 14.86 -22.78 16.36
CA ASP A 507 16.02 -23.24 15.60
C ASP A 507 15.95 -24.74 15.29
N ALA A 508 15.81 -25.56 16.33
CA ALA A 508 15.74 -27.01 16.23
C ALA A 508 14.41 -27.46 15.63
N CYS A 509 14.45 -28.56 14.88
CA CYS A 509 13.22 -29.18 14.39
C CYS A 509 12.45 -29.82 15.56
N SER A 510 11.20 -29.42 15.79
CA SER A 510 10.33 -29.97 16.85
C SER A 510 9.63 -31.29 16.48
N GLY A 511 10.01 -31.93 15.37
CA GLY A 511 9.50 -33.23 14.92
C GLY A 511 8.11 -33.22 14.26
N THR A 512 7.38 -32.11 14.29
CA THR A 512 6.04 -31.96 13.69
C THR A 512 6.04 -31.36 12.28
N GLY A 513 7.20 -30.97 11.76
CA GLY A 513 7.36 -30.39 10.41
C GLY A 513 8.56 -30.97 9.66
N THR A 514 8.72 -30.57 8.40
CA THR A 514 9.88 -30.98 7.59
C THR A 514 11.17 -30.46 8.23
N CYS A 515 12.05 -31.39 8.61
CA CYS A 515 13.36 -31.05 9.15
C CYS A 515 14.39 -30.94 8.02
N TYR A 516 15.27 -29.95 8.13
CA TYR A 516 16.37 -29.75 7.19
C TYR A 516 17.68 -29.85 7.96
N ASN A 517 18.35 -30.99 7.88
CA ASN A 517 19.60 -31.26 8.62
C ASN A 517 19.48 -30.95 10.14
N GLY A 518 18.37 -31.39 10.76
CA GLY A 518 18.09 -31.16 12.18
C GLY A 518 17.54 -29.77 12.54
N ARG A 519 17.51 -28.84 11.59
CA ARG A 519 16.95 -27.50 11.75
C ARG A 519 15.49 -27.42 11.31
N SER A 520 14.74 -26.49 11.90
CA SER A 520 13.39 -26.13 11.44
C SER A 520 13.45 -25.29 10.16
N LEU A 521 12.33 -25.21 9.42
CA LEU A 521 12.19 -24.29 8.29
C LEU A 521 12.42 -22.83 8.69
N VAL A 522 11.81 -22.38 9.80
CA VAL A 522 11.86 -20.99 10.28
C VAL A 522 13.30 -20.56 10.59
N SER A 523 14.16 -21.48 11.00
CA SER A 523 15.57 -21.17 11.23
C SER A 523 16.31 -20.70 9.97
N TYR A 524 15.83 -21.04 8.77
CA TYR A 524 16.38 -20.60 7.48
C TYR A 524 15.88 -19.22 7.05
N TYR A 525 15.02 -18.58 7.85
CA TYR A 525 14.53 -17.24 7.56
C TYR A 525 15.51 -16.19 8.07
N ASN A 526 16.70 -16.19 7.47
CA ASN A 526 17.76 -15.21 7.71
C ASN A 526 18.51 -14.93 6.40
N THR A 527 19.19 -13.79 6.37
CA THR A 527 19.84 -13.30 5.15
C THR A 527 20.98 -14.20 4.67
N ASP A 528 21.88 -14.63 5.55
CA ASP A 528 23.10 -15.36 5.15
C ASP A 528 22.79 -16.75 4.61
N ASP A 529 21.85 -17.50 5.21
CA ASP A 529 21.40 -18.78 4.67
C ASP A 529 20.74 -18.62 3.30
N GLY A 530 19.87 -17.62 3.13
CA GLY A 530 19.21 -17.36 1.85
C GLY A 530 20.21 -16.97 0.75
N VAL A 531 21.17 -16.09 1.06
CA VAL A 531 22.26 -15.72 0.14
C VAL A 531 23.09 -16.95 -0.22
N ALA A 532 23.52 -17.74 0.76
CA ALA A 532 24.29 -18.96 0.53
C ALA A 532 23.53 -19.95 -0.37
N GLN A 533 22.22 -20.09 -0.19
CA GLN A 533 21.37 -20.95 -1.01
C GLN A 533 21.29 -20.47 -2.45
N LEU A 534 21.08 -19.18 -2.70
CA LEU A 534 21.05 -18.63 -4.06
C LEU A 534 22.40 -18.81 -4.79
N LEU A 535 23.51 -18.58 -4.08
CA LEU A 535 24.85 -18.81 -4.61
C LEU A 535 25.08 -20.29 -4.94
N ALA A 536 24.64 -21.21 -4.06
CA ALA A 536 24.72 -22.65 -4.30
C ALA A 536 23.87 -23.10 -5.50
N GLN A 537 22.77 -22.41 -5.80
CA GLN A 537 21.97 -22.61 -7.01
C GLN A 537 22.55 -21.93 -8.26
N GLY A 538 23.72 -21.30 -8.17
CA GLY A 538 24.44 -20.72 -9.30
C GLY A 538 24.07 -19.27 -9.65
N ALA A 539 23.35 -18.56 -8.78
CA ALA A 539 23.15 -17.13 -8.97
C ALA A 539 24.48 -16.36 -8.79
N PRO A 540 24.89 -15.50 -9.73
CA PRO A 540 26.10 -14.70 -9.56
C PRO A 540 25.97 -13.69 -8.42
N ALA A 541 26.93 -13.66 -7.49
CA ALA A 541 26.91 -12.75 -6.34
C ALA A 541 26.71 -11.28 -6.74
N ASN A 542 27.39 -10.84 -7.81
CA ASN A 542 27.30 -9.47 -8.32
C ASN A 542 25.94 -9.12 -8.94
N LYS A 543 25.00 -10.07 -9.06
CA LYS A 543 23.60 -9.85 -9.45
C LYS A 543 22.63 -9.92 -8.27
N LEU A 544 23.10 -10.16 -7.04
CA LEU A 544 22.26 -10.21 -5.86
C LEU A 544 22.27 -8.85 -5.15
N VAL A 545 21.12 -8.24 -4.91
CA VAL A 545 20.95 -6.92 -4.30
C VAL A 545 20.22 -7.09 -2.97
N LEU A 546 20.89 -6.76 -1.88
CA LEU A 546 20.43 -7.04 -0.51
C LEU A 546 19.35 -6.06 -0.05
N GLY A 547 18.23 -6.58 0.47
CA GLY A 547 17.10 -5.79 0.97
C GLY A 547 17.29 -5.25 2.38
N LEU A 548 16.78 -4.04 2.63
CA LEU A 548 16.86 -3.34 3.91
C LEU A 548 15.49 -2.74 4.26
N PRO A 549 14.86 -3.12 5.39
CA PRO A 549 13.58 -2.54 5.78
C PRO A 549 13.76 -1.16 6.40
N PHE A 550 13.05 -0.16 5.88
CA PHE A 550 12.90 1.17 6.47
C PHE A 550 11.72 1.24 7.45
N TYR A 551 11.37 0.09 8.01
CA TYR A 551 10.27 -0.11 8.95
C TYR A 551 10.66 -1.23 9.93
N GLY A 552 9.85 -1.38 10.96
CA GLY A 552 9.91 -2.48 11.92
C GLY A 552 8.67 -3.34 11.91
N ARG A 553 8.81 -4.57 12.41
CA ARG A 553 7.69 -5.42 12.79
C ARG A 553 7.63 -5.58 14.29
N GLY A 554 6.42 -5.58 14.85
CA GLY A 554 6.27 -5.53 16.29
C GLY A 554 5.05 -6.21 16.89
N TRP A 555 5.16 -6.42 18.19
CA TRP A 555 4.18 -7.08 19.05
C TRP A 555 3.94 -6.29 20.33
N THR A 556 2.79 -6.48 20.95
CA THR A 556 2.41 -5.87 22.23
C THR A 556 2.00 -6.93 23.26
N GLY A 557 1.89 -6.51 24.51
CA GLY A 557 1.65 -7.39 25.65
C GLY A 557 2.80 -8.38 25.86
N VAL A 558 4.01 -8.01 25.46
CA VAL A 558 5.20 -8.85 25.54
C VAL A 558 5.71 -8.85 26.99
N PRO A 559 5.79 -10.03 27.65
CA PRO A 559 6.31 -10.13 29.02
C PRO A 559 7.70 -9.53 29.18
N ASN A 560 7.94 -8.90 30.34
CA ASN A 560 9.24 -8.32 30.69
C ASN A 560 10.22 -9.39 31.20
N VAL A 561 10.53 -10.33 30.32
CA VAL A 561 11.49 -11.41 30.49
C VAL A 561 12.43 -11.37 29.29
N ASN A 562 13.74 -11.49 29.50
CA ASN A 562 14.74 -11.46 28.43
C ASN A 562 14.61 -10.23 27.50
N ASN A 563 14.27 -9.07 28.06
CA ASN A 563 14.01 -7.84 27.30
C ASN A 563 12.97 -8.02 26.18
N GLY A 564 11.99 -8.90 26.41
CA GLY A 564 10.93 -9.22 25.47
C GLY A 564 11.36 -10.08 24.28
N LEU A 565 12.61 -10.54 24.20
CA LEU A 565 13.09 -11.42 23.12
C LEU A 565 12.63 -12.87 23.36
N TYR A 566 12.07 -13.49 22.31
CA TYR A 566 11.51 -14.85 22.33
C TYR A 566 10.40 -15.05 23.37
N GLN A 567 9.62 -13.99 23.60
CA GLN A 567 8.50 -14.04 24.54
C GLN A 567 7.18 -14.11 23.78
N LYS A 568 6.19 -14.77 24.37
CA LYS A 568 4.85 -14.90 23.79
C LYS A 568 4.09 -13.57 23.92
N PRO A 569 3.74 -12.90 22.81
CA PRO A 569 2.96 -11.66 22.82
C PRO A 569 1.45 -11.93 22.96
N THR A 570 0.67 -10.88 23.22
CA THR A 570 -0.80 -10.96 23.19
C THR A 570 -1.40 -10.39 21.91
N GLY A 571 -0.62 -9.68 21.09
CA GLY A 571 -1.09 -9.11 19.83
C GLY A 571 0.02 -8.44 19.03
N ALA A 572 -0.33 -8.02 17.81
CA ALA A 572 0.51 -7.13 17.02
C ALA A 572 0.59 -5.74 17.68
N ALA A 573 1.76 -5.11 17.66
CA ALA A 573 1.90 -3.76 18.21
C ALA A 573 1.12 -2.75 17.38
N ARG A 574 0.62 -1.69 18.00
CA ARG A 574 -0.06 -0.62 17.25
C ARG A 574 0.96 0.08 16.35
N GLY A 575 0.70 0.07 15.04
CA GLY A 575 1.40 0.90 14.06
C GLY A 575 0.55 2.07 13.57
N THR A 576 1.19 3.02 12.91
CA THR A 576 0.53 4.21 12.35
C THR A 576 -0.43 3.85 11.21
N TYR A 577 -0.02 2.94 10.32
CA TYR A 577 -0.80 2.56 9.12
C TYR A 577 -1.34 1.13 9.20
N GLU A 578 -0.62 0.22 9.85
CA GLU A 578 -1.00 -1.19 9.98
C GLU A 578 -0.57 -1.74 11.34
N ALA A 579 -1.40 -2.60 11.95
CA ALA A 579 -1.01 -3.27 13.18
C ALA A 579 0.18 -4.21 12.93
N GLY A 580 1.22 -4.07 13.75
CA GLY A 580 2.43 -4.87 13.70
C GLY A 580 3.50 -4.35 12.75
N ILE A 581 3.30 -3.18 12.13
CA ILE A 581 4.27 -2.51 11.24
C ILE A 581 4.40 -1.04 11.64
N GLU A 582 5.61 -0.53 11.74
CA GLU A 582 5.82 0.90 11.98
C GLU A 582 7.07 1.43 11.29
N ASP A 583 7.01 2.65 10.79
CA ASP A 583 8.08 3.29 10.03
C ASP A 583 9.31 3.53 10.93
N TYR A 584 10.52 3.42 10.35
CA TYR A 584 11.75 3.74 11.06
C TYR A 584 11.73 5.16 11.65
N LYS A 585 11.24 6.15 10.89
CA LYS A 585 11.13 7.55 11.33
C LYS A 585 10.32 7.74 12.62
N VAL A 586 9.39 6.82 12.90
CA VAL A 586 8.62 6.77 14.15
C VAL A 586 9.36 5.97 15.20
N LEU A 587 9.79 4.74 14.86
CA LEU A 587 10.44 3.82 15.79
C LEU A 587 11.72 4.37 16.42
N LYS A 588 12.50 5.16 15.68
CA LYS A 588 13.73 5.77 16.23
C LYS A 588 13.46 6.61 17.48
N ASN A 589 12.29 7.27 17.54
CA ASN A 589 11.89 8.16 18.64
C ASN A 589 10.88 7.49 19.60
N ALA A 590 10.39 6.29 19.30
CA ALA A 590 9.50 5.55 20.18
C ALA A 590 10.17 5.21 21.53
N ALA A 591 9.36 5.06 22.57
CA ALA A 591 9.82 4.69 23.91
C ALA A 591 10.50 3.31 23.94
N GLY A 592 11.33 3.09 24.96
CA GLY A 592 12.01 1.83 25.20
C GLY A 592 13.49 1.83 24.85
N THR A 593 14.14 0.73 25.20
CA THR A 593 15.58 0.53 25.02
C THR A 593 15.85 -0.22 23.72
N VAL A 594 16.84 0.24 22.96
CA VAL A 594 17.32 -0.45 21.75
C VAL A 594 18.42 -1.44 22.12
N TYR A 595 18.28 -2.66 21.64
CA TYR A 595 19.25 -3.74 21.77
C TYR A 595 19.71 -4.17 20.38
N VAL A 596 20.96 -4.58 20.26
CA VAL A 596 21.49 -5.24 19.05
C VAL A 596 21.87 -6.66 19.46
N HIS A 597 21.25 -7.65 18.83
CA HIS A 597 21.52 -9.03 19.17
C HIS A 597 22.89 -9.47 18.58
N PRO A 598 23.81 -9.99 19.42
CA PRO A 598 25.22 -10.13 19.05
C PRO A 598 25.47 -11.17 17.95
N VAL A 599 24.61 -12.17 17.82
CA VAL A 599 24.71 -13.22 16.80
C VAL A 599 24.03 -12.79 15.50
N THR A 600 22.73 -12.46 15.60
CA THR A 600 21.88 -12.20 14.42
C THR A 600 22.15 -10.85 13.76
N LYS A 601 22.88 -9.97 14.44
CA LYS A 601 23.19 -8.59 14.04
C LYS A 601 21.95 -7.75 13.75
N GLN A 602 20.82 -8.12 14.35
CA GLN A 602 19.56 -7.40 14.22
C GLN A 602 19.29 -6.54 15.46
N SER A 603 18.78 -5.34 15.25
CA SER A 603 18.27 -4.51 16.35
C SER A 603 16.81 -4.82 16.69
N TYR A 604 16.48 -4.62 17.96
CA TYR A 604 15.11 -4.54 18.44
C TYR A 604 14.96 -3.46 19.52
N LYS A 605 13.75 -2.94 19.69
CA LYS A 605 13.41 -1.97 20.75
C LYS A 605 12.33 -2.57 21.64
N TYR A 606 12.49 -2.41 22.95
CA TYR A 606 11.55 -2.91 23.94
C TYR A 606 11.28 -1.88 25.04
N ASP A 607 10.02 -1.60 25.33
CA ASP A 607 9.58 -0.59 26.31
C ASP A 607 8.97 -1.18 27.60
N GLY A 608 9.01 -2.50 27.76
CA GLY A 608 8.34 -3.22 28.84
C GLY A 608 7.00 -3.84 28.44
N THR A 609 6.49 -3.56 27.23
CA THR A 609 5.29 -4.21 26.68
C THR A 609 5.28 -4.35 25.16
N ASN A 610 5.74 -3.33 24.42
CA ASN A 610 5.87 -3.34 22.98
C ASN A 610 7.29 -3.74 22.60
N TRP A 611 7.39 -4.66 21.66
CA TRP A 611 8.65 -5.18 21.14
C TRP A 611 8.69 -5.01 19.63
N TRP A 612 9.71 -4.32 19.12
CA TRP A 612 9.87 -3.98 17.69
C TRP A 612 11.20 -4.48 17.17
N SER A 613 11.21 -5.34 16.15
CA SER A 613 12.41 -5.64 15.36
C SER A 613 12.49 -4.70 14.16
N TYR A 614 13.61 -4.00 14.00
CA TYR A 614 13.81 -3.02 12.92
C TYR A 614 15.30 -2.76 12.73
N ASP A 615 15.68 -2.18 11.60
CA ASP A 615 17.07 -1.81 11.31
C ASP A 615 17.36 -0.37 11.77
N THR A 616 18.45 -0.21 12.52
CA THR A 616 19.04 1.10 12.85
C THR A 616 20.14 1.46 11.83
N PRO A 617 20.62 2.73 11.79
CA PRO A 617 21.76 3.11 10.95
C PRO A 617 22.98 2.20 11.12
N ALA A 618 23.30 1.80 12.35
CA ALA A 618 24.42 0.89 12.62
C ALA A 618 24.20 -0.54 12.09
N VAL A 619 22.96 -1.04 12.17
CA VAL A 619 22.59 -2.36 11.62
C VAL A 619 22.60 -2.33 10.09
N ILE A 620 22.11 -1.25 9.47
CA ILE A 620 22.23 -1.07 8.01
C ILE A 620 23.69 -1.05 7.59
N GLN A 621 24.57 -0.33 8.30
CA GLN A 621 26.00 -0.33 7.98
C GLN A 621 26.58 -1.75 8.04
N THR A 622 26.22 -2.53 9.06
CA THR A 622 26.65 -3.93 9.19
C THR A 622 26.22 -4.78 7.98
N LYS A 623 24.99 -4.57 7.49
CA LYS A 623 24.46 -5.27 6.29
C LYS A 623 25.10 -4.78 4.99
N VAL A 624 25.42 -3.49 4.88
CA VAL A 624 26.21 -2.94 3.76
C VAL A 624 27.61 -3.56 3.74
N ASP A 625 28.28 -3.66 4.88
CA ASP A 625 29.61 -4.27 4.98
C ASP A 625 29.57 -5.76 4.62
N TYR A 626 28.52 -6.47 5.07
CA TYR A 626 28.24 -7.84 4.65
C TYR A 626 28.08 -7.96 3.13
N ALA A 627 27.27 -7.07 2.52
CA ALA A 627 27.05 -7.08 1.07
C ALA A 627 28.36 -6.86 0.29
N LYS A 628 29.21 -5.94 0.75
CA LYS A 628 30.56 -5.73 0.20
C LYS A 628 31.43 -6.98 0.36
N ALA A 629 31.48 -7.56 1.55
CA ALA A 629 32.31 -8.73 1.85
C ALA A 629 31.93 -9.98 1.02
N LYS A 630 30.63 -10.17 0.75
CA LYS A 630 30.13 -11.25 -0.11
C LYS A 630 30.20 -10.93 -1.61
N GLY A 631 30.68 -9.74 -1.98
CA GLY A 631 30.78 -9.31 -3.38
C GLY A 631 29.41 -9.08 -4.05
N LEU A 632 28.38 -8.78 -3.27
CA LEU A 632 27.01 -8.61 -3.76
C LEU A 632 26.90 -7.44 -4.75
N GLY A 633 25.86 -7.46 -5.57
CA GLY A 633 25.56 -6.46 -6.59
C GLY A 633 25.17 -5.10 -6.03
N GLY A 634 24.66 -5.04 -4.80
CA GLY A 634 24.22 -3.80 -4.18
C GLY A 634 23.31 -3.99 -2.98
N VAL A 635 22.60 -2.92 -2.62
CA VAL A 635 21.53 -2.89 -1.62
C VAL A 635 20.28 -2.19 -2.17
N PHE A 636 19.11 -2.55 -1.65
CA PHE A 636 17.86 -1.82 -1.88
C PHE A 636 17.02 -1.74 -0.60
N SER A 637 16.06 -0.82 -0.54
CA SER A 637 15.16 -0.69 0.61
C SER A 637 13.67 -0.75 0.28
N TRP A 638 12.89 -1.20 1.26
CA TRP A 638 11.43 -1.03 1.34
C TRP A 638 11.09 -0.26 2.62
N GLU A 639 10.44 0.89 2.60
CA GLU A 639 10.19 1.78 1.46
C GLU A 639 10.60 3.22 1.81
N LEU A 640 10.80 4.06 0.79
CA LEU A 640 11.42 5.39 0.95
C LEU A 640 10.71 6.27 2.00
N ASP A 641 9.40 6.18 2.09
CA ASP A 641 8.62 7.00 3.03
C ASP A 641 8.78 6.57 4.50
N GLY A 642 9.35 5.40 4.77
CA GLY A 642 9.67 4.94 6.12
C GLY A 642 10.92 5.62 6.73
N ASP A 643 11.77 6.21 5.90
CA ASP A 643 12.96 6.95 6.36
C ASP A 643 12.59 8.34 6.90
N THR A 644 13.53 8.92 7.64
CA THR A 644 13.51 10.29 8.11
C THR A 644 13.55 11.32 6.97
N THR A 645 13.09 12.54 7.26
CA THR A 645 13.06 13.65 6.29
C THR A 645 14.43 14.08 5.78
N ASN A 646 15.53 13.67 6.42
CA ASN A 646 16.91 13.90 5.99
C ASN A 646 17.61 12.63 5.46
N GLY A 647 16.85 11.56 5.20
CA GLY A 647 17.32 10.33 4.57
C GLY A 647 18.38 9.61 5.40
N GLU A 648 18.25 9.57 6.72
CA GLU A 648 19.23 8.96 7.64
C GLU A 648 19.62 7.53 7.26
N LEU A 649 18.67 6.65 6.95
CA LEU A 649 18.97 5.28 6.53
C LEU A 649 19.55 5.26 5.11
N MET A 650 19.00 6.05 4.20
CA MET A 650 19.52 6.19 2.84
C MET A 650 20.96 6.73 2.79
N ASN A 651 21.34 7.59 3.75
CA ASN A 651 22.71 8.08 3.92
C ASN A 651 23.68 6.94 4.20
N VAL A 652 23.30 5.98 5.03
CA VAL A 652 24.10 4.80 5.33
C VAL A 652 24.11 3.82 4.16
N MET A 653 22.96 3.58 3.51
CA MET A 653 22.89 2.74 2.31
C MET A 653 23.83 3.23 1.20
N GLY A 654 23.94 4.54 1.02
CA GLY A 654 24.88 5.14 0.06
C GLY A 654 26.36 4.80 0.31
N ASN A 655 26.72 4.31 1.50
CA ASN A 655 28.07 3.81 1.77
C ASN A 655 28.41 2.56 0.96
N MET A 656 27.45 1.90 0.31
CA MET A 656 27.71 0.80 -0.62
C MET A 656 28.70 1.20 -1.75
N ASN A 657 28.68 2.47 -2.17
CA ASN A 657 29.53 3.02 -3.21
C ASN A 657 30.68 3.91 -2.69
N LYS A 658 31.02 3.79 -1.40
CA LYS A 658 32.17 4.45 -0.78
C LYS A 658 33.31 3.49 -0.48
#